data_AF-F4HLN0-F1
#
_entry.id   AF-F4HLN0-F1
#
_cell.length_a   1.000
_cell.length_b   1.000
_cell.length_c   1.000
_cell.angle_alpha   90.00
_cell.angle_beta   90.00
_cell.angle_gamma   90.00
#
_symmetry.space_group_name_H-M   'P 1'
#
loop_
_entity.id
_entity.type
_entity.pdbx_description
1 polymer ?
#
loop_
_entity_poly.entity_id
_entity_poly.type
_entity_poly.pdbx_seq_one_letter_code
_entity_poly.pdbx_strand_id
1 'polypeptide(L)'
;MKRGFLLNSTVIILLIPLILLVATYEDVSSFIIKSQGERIHIRTTKDVVVFLNLDFERTLEISAKRAIVTVVDYVSLTGNFIDPSYKVNNTIADLIKTGRSPSIAGYNPDRIMKGQTIGSWLSNVSSLLKRQGYELLPDINTILRNTEIKVAPLDAFRVVVKGRILNITIRDKSGKIVYSGPIPRDNGYIYSIVDITELEDPLFSAMTGGRYHRSIRACKYSYPSLGMIPLTVANGSGRGSNVVIGKFGIDLQYNLTHIWDSIGNYITNLTINGIEATTDMIIMNSSDMGVIVFNGSIGTTGWCSNYKYRINVTIRNNLNKKLVDFQVPISISISSKDMPLTPKIKVYNSDCVQIPFWVEKWIKQGNMLNAVIWVKLNLVPGDNIISIYFDPEAPENWGNPQEVFEFYDDFETWEDWSTYKKGKVTQSSDVSYYGHYSLKKYSKNDPNGGYKLIGKELGRDIILEGYVYRPRNWGGGSADRIGIEDDNFNGYSIFVSHTRNVIRIDKRTNGNPSSIFGSQGHWNPPEDDWYFFRLIIADDAIILEIYDKDSSYKYTIGVGYLIRVRALDNTYSRFDRVVIHGGYVYYVDSIRIRKYATQMPTVFVSSKIETIPQLSQPTIPGRVYDIQPLIACLLDNRYFAIRNGWSFFERLEGSNRNHIIYEKLANETQDELGITYNGRHYPIGLVSFMIPHGAYDNKLLNVMDMLGISIEEGESSTDYYFLQYYFGNGVKVEGYRVWGISYGDSSSTGNLENIPFFIDPETAKEIFGIQGACDLLYGYNCS
;
A
#
# COMPACT_ATOMS: atom_id res chain seq x y z
N MET A 1 69.63 108.37 25.72
CA MET A 1 69.41 106.91 25.79
C MET A 1 67.96 106.45 25.99
N LYS A 2 66.98 107.27 26.43
CA LYS A 2 65.60 106.79 26.70
C LYS A 2 64.68 106.58 25.48
N ARG A 3 64.89 107.26 24.35
CA ARG A 3 64.01 107.14 23.15
C ARG A 3 64.26 105.88 22.29
N GLY A 4 65.51 105.42 22.19
CA GLY A 4 65.87 104.19 21.45
C GLY A 4 65.42 102.90 22.14
N PHE A 5 65.41 102.88 23.49
CA PHE A 5 64.89 101.75 24.26
C PHE A 5 63.37 101.62 24.12
N LEU A 6 62.62 102.73 24.19
CA LEU A 6 61.16 102.73 23.98
C LEU A 6 60.78 102.27 22.56
N LEU A 7 61.48 102.72 21.52
CA LEU A 7 61.21 102.29 20.14
C LEU A 7 61.51 100.80 19.92
N ASN A 8 62.65 100.28 20.40
CA ASN A 8 62.98 98.86 20.28
C ASN A 8 62.06 97.96 21.12
N SER A 9 61.69 98.36 22.34
CA SER A 9 60.73 97.60 23.16
C SER A 9 59.34 97.58 22.55
N THR A 10 58.88 98.68 21.92
CA THR A 10 57.59 98.72 21.24
C THR A 10 57.57 97.82 20.00
N VAL A 11 58.67 97.79 19.25
CA VAL A 11 58.84 96.87 18.09
C VAL A 11 58.86 95.41 18.53
N ILE A 12 59.54 95.06 19.63
CA ILE A 12 59.53 93.70 20.18
C ILE A 12 58.14 93.31 20.70
N ILE A 13 57.44 94.22 21.40
CA ILE A 13 56.07 93.99 21.89
C ILE A 13 55.07 93.83 20.73
N LEU A 14 55.31 94.46 19.58
CA LEU A 14 54.51 94.26 18.35
C LEU A 14 54.91 92.99 17.57
N LEU A 15 56.18 92.59 17.60
CA LEU A 15 56.68 91.38 16.94
C LEU A 15 56.24 90.09 17.63
N ILE A 16 56.14 90.07 18.95
CA ILE A 16 55.73 88.87 19.70
C ILE A 16 54.31 88.39 19.26
N PRO A 17 53.27 89.25 19.22
CA PRO A 17 51.95 88.89 18.69
C PRO A 17 52.00 88.50 17.22
N LEU A 18 52.83 89.16 16.41
CA LEU A 18 52.93 88.87 14.97
C LEU A 18 53.56 87.48 14.72
N ILE A 19 54.60 87.13 15.47
CA ILE A 19 55.24 85.81 15.39
C ILE A 19 54.30 84.73 15.91
N LEU A 20 53.57 84.99 17.01
CA LEU A 20 52.53 84.09 17.52
C LEU A 20 51.39 83.91 16.51
N LEU A 21 50.98 84.97 15.81
CA LEU A 21 49.97 84.91 14.75
C LEU A 21 50.46 84.07 13.56
N VAL A 22 51.71 84.23 13.14
CA VAL A 22 52.30 83.44 12.04
C VAL A 22 52.41 81.97 12.44
N ALA A 23 52.89 81.67 13.64
CA ALA A 23 53.00 80.29 14.14
C ALA A 23 51.62 79.62 14.27
N THR A 24 50.63 80.34 14.82
CA THR A 24 49.25 79.81 14.91
C THR A 24 48.59 79.68 13.55
N TYR A 25 48.84 80.59 12.61
CA TYR A 25 48.34 80.46 11.23
C TYR A 25 48.98 79.26 10.51
N GLU A 26 50.28 79.04 10.68
CA GLU A 26 50.98 77.89 10.11
C GLU A 26 50.46 76.57 10.69
N ASP A 27 50.28 76.48 12.01
CA ASP A 27 49.73 75.31 12.68
C ASP A 27 48.28 75.03 12.27
N VAL A 28 47.42 76.05 12.24
CA VAL A 28 46.01 75.90 11.84
C VAL A 28 45.90 75.56 10.35
N SER A 29 46.68 76.21 9.49
CA SER A 29 46.72 75.92 8.06
C SER A 29 47.22 74.49 7.80
N SER A 30 48.30 74.07 8.48
CA SER A 30 48.83 72.71 8.43
C SER A 30 47.79 71.69 8.91
N PHE A 31 47.08 71.97 10.01
CA PHE A 31 46.01 71.13 10.52
C PHE A 31 44.82 71.04 9.56
N ILE A 32 44.41 72.14 8.94
CA ILE A 32 43.32 72.16 7.94
C ILE A 32 43.73 71.38 6.70
N ILE A 33 44.93 71.60 6.15
CA ILE A 33 45.44 70.87 4.98
C ILE A 33 45.55 69.37 5.28
N LYS A 34 46.07 69.01 6.46
CA LYS A 34 46.18 67.62 6.91
C LYS A 34 44.81 66.96 7.07
N SER A 35 43.87 67.62 7.75
CA SER A 35 42.51 67.09 7.97
C SER A 35 41.70 67.01 6.68
N GLN A 36 41.84 67.96 5.75
CA GLN A 36 41.24 67.87 4.42
C GLN A 36 41.86 66.73 3.60
N GLY A 37 43.19 66.56 3.67
CA GLY A 37 43.89 65.44 3.04
C GLY A 37 43.45 64.08 3.58
N GLU A 38 43.30 63.95 4.91
CA GLU A 38 42.78 62.75 5.56
C GLU A 38 41.31 62.48 5.17
N ARG A 39 40.47 63.51 5.10
CA ARG A 39 39.06 63.38 4.70
C ARG A 39 38.90 62.96 3.24
N ILE A 40 39.67 63.56 2.33
CA ILE A 40 39.70 63.18 0.92
C ILE A 40 40.17 61.72 0.80
N HIS A 41 41.22 61.35 1.53
CA HIS A 41 41.74 59.98 1.53
C HIS A 41 40.71 58.95 2.01
N ILE A 42 40.04 59.19 3.15
CA ILE A 42 38.97 58.32 3.68
C ILE A 42 37.83 58.18 2.66
N ARG A 43 37.44 59.28 2.01
CA ARG A 43 36.38 59.27 1.01
C ARG A 43 36.77 58.43 -0.21
N THR A 44 37.95 58.66 -0.78
CA THR A 44 38.43 57.91 -1.94
C THR A 44 38.59 56.41 -1.62
N THR A 45 39.13 56.05 -0.45
CA THR A 45 39.20 54.64 -0.03
C THR A 45 37.81 54.02 0.10
N LYS A 46 36.84 54.73 0.70
CA LYS A 46 35.46 54.25 0.81
C LYS A 46 34.84 54.04 -0.57
N ASP A 47 35.00 54.99 -1.49
CA ASP A 47 34.42 54.93 -2.83
C ASP A 47 35.04 53.78 -3.66
N VAL A 48 36.36 53.57 -3.59
CA VAL A 48 37.05 52.45 -4.25
C VAL A 48 36.60 51.10 -3.71
N VAL A 49 36.47 50.96 -2.39
CA VAL A 49 36.05 49.70 -1.77
C VAL A 49 34.59 49.37 -2.10
N VAL A 50 33.70 50.35 -2.04
CA VAL A 50 32.29 50.16 -2.40
C VAL A 50 32.18 49.78 -3.88
N PHE A 51 32.92 50.46 -4.76
CA PHE A 51 32.98 50.12 -6.17
C PHE A 51 33.44 48.68 -6.40
N LEU A 52 34.55 48.26 -5.77
CA LEU A 52 35.08 46.91 -5.94
C LEU A 52 34.14 45.82 -5.42
N ASN A 53 33.45 46.04 -4.31
CA ASN A 53 32.48 45.08 -3.79
C ASN A 53 31.29 44.91 -4.75
N LEU A 54 30.68 46.02 -5.19
CA LEU A 54 29.53 46.00 -6.10
C LEU A 54 29.90 45.41 -7.47
N ASP A 55 31.07 45.76 -7.99
CA ASP A 55 31.54 45.28 -9.30
C ASP A 55 31.98 43.80 -9.23
N PHE A 56 32.53 43.35 -8.10
CA PHE A 56 32.82 41.94 -7.86
C PHE A 56 31.53 41.11 -7.75
N GLU A 57 30.50 41.62 -7.08
CA GLU A 57 29.18 40.99 -7.02
C GLU A 57 28.58 40.80 -8.42
N ARG A 58 28.57 41.86 -9.25
CA ARG A 58 28.09 41.78 -10.63
C ARG A 58 28.92 40.85 -11.49
N THR A 59 30.24 40.87 -11.32
CA THR A 59 31.14 39.95 -12.02
C THR A 59 30.87 38.50 -11.65
N LEU A 60 30.69 38.23 -10.36
CA LEU A 60 30.36 36.90 -9.85
C LEU A 60 29.03 36.42 -10.43
N GLU A 61 28.00 37.28 -10.45
CA GLU A 61 26.69 36.97 -11.03
C GLU A 61 26.77 36.62 -12.52
N ILE A 62 27.43 37.46 -13.32
CA ILE A 62 27.53 37.27 -14.78
C ILE A 62 28.36 36.02 -15.11
N SER A 63 29.50 35.86 -14.44
CA SER A 63 30.39 34.72 -14.66
C SER A 63 29.74 33.41 -14.20
N ALA A 64 29.00 33.40 -13.09
CA ALA A 64 28.26 32.23 -12.62
C ALA A 64 27.18 31.79 -13.61
N LYS A 65 26.34 32.72 -14.07
CA LYS A 65 25.29 32.45 -15.08
C LYS A 65 25.89 31.85 -16.35
N ARG A 66 26.98 32.44 -16.86
CA ARG A 66 27.64 31.93 -18.07
C ARG A 66 28.33 30.60 -17.84
N ALA A 67 28.97 30.39 -16.68
CA ALA A 67 29.63 29.13 -16.36
C ALA A 67 28.62 27.98 -16.32
N ILE A 68 27.48 28.15 -15.64
CA ILE A 68 26.41 27.15 -15.59
C ILE A 68 25.91 26.80 -17.00
N VAL A 69 25.57 27.82 -17.81
CA VAL A 69 25.13 27.60 -19.19
C VAL A 69 26.21 26.92 -20.04
N THR A 70 27.49 27.23 -19.80
CA THR A 70 28.61 26.59 -20.50
C THR A 70 28.72 25.09 -20.19
N VAL A 71 28.50 24.69 -18.92
CA VAL A 71 28.53 23.27 -18.55
C VAL A 71 27.31 22.54 -19.12
N VAL A 72 26.12 23.14 -19.07
CA VAL A 72 24.91 22.58 -19.74
C VAL A 72 25.16 22.38 -21.22
N ASP A 73 25.67 23.42 -21.89
CA ASP A 73 25.96 23.38 -23.32
C ASP A 73 27.00 22.32 -23.70
N TYR A 74 28.05 22.17 -22.89
CA TYR A 74 29.05 21.11 -23.05
C TYR A 74 28.41 19.72 -23.00
N VAL A 75 27.63 19.43 -21.96
CA VAL A 75 27.00 18.11 -21.78
C VAL A 75 25.98 17.85 -22.89
N SER A 76 25.11 18.81 -23.19
CA SER A 76 24.08 18.69 -24.23
C SER A 76 24.66 18.49 -25.63
N LEU A 77 25.76 19.18 -25.98
CA LEU A 77 26.33 19.09 -27.33
C LEU A 77 27.28 17.91 -27.53
N THR A 78 28.06 17.57 -26.51
CA THR A 78 29.08 16.53 -26.64
C THR A 78 28.56 15.15 -26.25
N GLY A 79 27.47 15.09 -25.48
CA GLY A 79 26.98 13.87 -24.83
C GLY A 79 27.89 13.36 -23.70
N ASN A 80 28.97 14.06 -23.38
CA ASN A 80 29.89 13.68 -22.32
C ASN A 80 29.48 14.36 -21.01
N PHE A 81 29.31 13.55 -19.97
CA PHE A 81 29.06 14.02 -18.62
C PHE A 81 30.35 14.50 -17.93
N ILE A 82 30.21 15.39 -16.95
CA ILE A 82 31.31 15.83 -16.10
C ILE A 82 31.76 14.68 -15.20
N ASP A 83 33.07 14.44 -15.09
CA ASP A 83 33.63 13.39 -14.23
C ASP A 83 33.18 13.60 -12.76
N PRO A 84 32.42 12.65 -12.17
CA PRO A 84 31.96 12.74 -10.78
C PRO A 84 33.11 12.84 -9.77
N SER A 85 34.32 12.40 -10.12
CA SER A 85 35.51 12.51 -9.27
C SER A 85 36.02 13.96 -9.21
N TYR A 86 35.91 14.69 -10.32
CA TYR A 86 36.26 16.10 -10.37
C TYR A 86 35.15 17.00 -9.87
N LYS A 87 33.88 16.62 -10.10
CA LYS A 87 32.65 17.28 -9.67
C LYS A 87 32.29 18.57 -10.43
N VAL A 88 31.01 18.74 -10.67
CA VAL A 88 30.44 19.93 -11.35
C VAL A 88 30.70 21.23 -10.61
N ASN A 89 30.67 21.21 -9.27
CA ASN A 89 30.94 22.41 -8.48
C ASN A 89 32.35 22.97 -8.72
N ASN A 90 33.35 22.10 -8.91
CA ASN A 90 34.71 22.50 -9.24
C ASN A 90 34.79 23.00 -10.68
N THR A 91 34.16 22.30 -11.64
CA THR A 91 34.11 22.73 -13.04
C THR A 91 33.52 24.13 -13.20
N ILE A 92 32.39 24.41 -12.55
CA ILE A 92 31.76 25.74 -12.57
C ILE A 92 32.69 26.78 -11.91
N ALA A 93 33.34 26.43 -10.79
CA ALA A 93 34.27 27.34 -10.12
C ALA A 93 35.48 27.69 -10.99
N ASP A 94 36.06 26.75 -11.74
CA ASP A 94 37.17 27.04 -12.65
C ASP A 94 36.75 27.95 -13.80
N LEU A 95 35.56 27.70 -14.36
CA LEU A 95 34.98 28.53 -15.42
C LEU A 95 34.74 29.95 -14.94
N ILE A 96 34.20 30.13 -13.73
CA ILE A 96 34.04 31.46 -13.10
C ILE A 96 35.39 32.18 -12.98
N LYS A 97 36.42 31.47 -12.51
CA LYS A 97 37.75 32.06 -12.28
C LYS A 97 38.47 32.39 -13.58
N THR A 98 38.57 31.42 -14.49
CA THR A 98 39.50 31.44 -15.63
C THR A 98 38.84 31.23 -16.99
N GLY A 99 37.58 30.79 -17.03
CA GLY A 99 36.88 30.43 -18.26
C GLY A 99 37.31 29.09 -18.85
N ARG A 100 38.11 28.29 -18.11
CA ARG A 100 38.58 26.96 -18.53
C ARG A 100 38.46 25.98 -17.37
N SER A 101 38.21 24.70 -17.66
CA SER A 101 38.23 23.63 -16.67
C SER A 101 38.79 22.35 -17.30
N PRO A 102 39.57 21.53 -16.56
CA PRO A 102 40.08 20.26 -17.06
C PRO A 102 38.96 19.27 -17.42
N SER A 103 37.78 19.35 -16.78
CA SER A 103 36.66 18.44 -17.05
C SER A 103 35.98 18.61 -18.40
N ILE A 104 36.24 19.72 -19.09
CA ILE A 104 35.68 19.99 -20.43
C ILE A 104 36.79 20.17 -21.47
N ALA A 105 37.92 19.49 -21.27
CA ALA A 105 39.06 19.56 -22.17
C ALA A 105 38.65 19.23 -23.62
N GLY A 106 39.07 20.07 -24.56
CA GLY A 106 38.73 19.95 -25.99
C GLY A 106 37.44 20.66 -26.42
N TYR A 107 36.61 21.13 -25.48
CA TYR A 107 35.49 22.02 -25.78
C TYR A 107 35.92 23.49 -25.75
N ASN A 108 35.23 24.34 -26.51
CA ASN A 108 35.50 25.78 -26.57
C ASN A 108 34.51 26.57 -25.66
N PRO A 109 34.85 26.80 -24.38
CA PRO A 109 33.99 27.52 -23.45
C PRO A 109 33.77 28.99 -23.82
N ASP A 110 34.65 29.60 -24.62
CA ASP A 110 34.54 31.03 -24.98
C ASP A 110 33.31 31.35 -25.82
N ARG A 111 32.67 30.35 -26.45
CA ARG A 111 31.39 30.52 -27.15
C ARG A 111 30.31 31.11 -26.25
N ILE A 112 30.25 30.64 -25.00
CA ILE A 112 29.27 31.05 -23.99
C ILE A 112 29.92 31.99 -22.97
N MET A 113 31.13 31.68 -22.48
CA MET A 113 31.82 32.51 -21.48
C MET A 113 32.19 33.90 -22.03
N LYS A 114 32.58 34.01 -23.31
CA LYS A 114 32.98 35.28 -23.95
C LYS A 114 33.96 36.12 -23.10
N GLY A 115 34.90 35.45 -22.44
CA GLY A 115 35.87 36.09 -21.54
C GLY A 115 35.27 36.75 -20.28
N GLN A 116 34.01 36.50 -19.92
CA GLN A 116 33.38 37.05 -18.70
C GLN A 116 33.74 36.21 -17.47
N THR A 117 34.95 36.42 -16.96
CA THR A 117 35.54 35.68 -15.84
C THR A 117 36.09 36.64 -14.80
N ILE A 118 36.35 36.15 -13.58
CA ILE A 118 37.03 36.94 -12.54
C ILE A 118 38.43 37.35 -13.01
N GLY A 119 39.16 36.49 -13.74
CA GLY A 119 40.47 36.84 -14.29
C GLY A 119 40.43 38.00 -15.29
N SER A 120 39.45 38.02 -16.19
CA SER A 120 39.26 39.12 -17.14
C SER A 120 38.82 40.40 -16.42
N TRP A 121 37.93 40.29 -15.45
CA TRP A 121 37.52 41.41 -14.62
C TRP A 121 38.69 42.02 -13.85
N LEU A 122 39.50 41.20 -13.15
CA LEU A 122 40.70 41.65 -12.46
C LEU A 122 41.70 42.34 -13.41
N SER A 123 41.82 41.86 -14.64
CA SER A 123 42.66 42.48 -15.67
C SER A 123 42.13 43.87 -16.07
N ASN A 124 40.81 44.00 -16.25
CA ASN A 124 40.16 45.26 -16.57
C ASN A 124 40.24 46.25 -15.41
N VAL A 125 39.96 45.81 -14.18
CA VAL A 125 40.09 46.61 -12.95
C VAL A 125 41.53 47.05 -12.75
N SER A 126 42.51 46.17 -12.90
CA SER A 126 43.93 46.52 -12.81
C SER A 126 44.30 47.58 -13.85
N SER A 127 43.81 47.46 -15.09
CA SER A 127 44.03 48.47 -16.15
C SER A 127 43.38 49.81 -15.81
N LEU A 128 42.15 49.81 -15.28
CA LEU A 128 41.44 51.01 -14.84
C LEU A 128 42.17 51.71 -13.68
N LEU A 129 42.56 50.94 -12.66
CA LEU A 129 43.33 51.42 -11.52
C LEU A 129 44.66 52.02 -11.97
N LYS A 130 45.39 51.36 -12.89
CA LYS A 130 46.63 51.90 -13.47
C LYS A 130 46.44 53.23 -14.17
N ARG A 131 45.35 53.40 -14.94
CA ARG A 131 45.01 54.68 -15.60
C ARG A 131 44.70 55.78 -14.57
N GLN A 132 44.12 55.43 -13.43
CA GLN A 132 43.84 56.33 -12.31
C GLN A 132 45.06 56.59 -11.41
N GLY A 133 46.20 55.94 -11.68
CA GLY A 133 47.43 56.08 -10.90
C GLY A 133 47.48 55.23 -9.64
N TYR A 134 46.76 54.11 -9.65
CA TYR A 134 46.82 53.07 -8.64
C TYR A 134 47.45 51.78 -9.19
N GLU A 135 48.08 51.01 -8.31
CA GLU A 135 48.64 49.69 -8.57
C GLU A 135 47.92 48.66 -7.72
N LEU A 136 47.52 47.54 -8.33
CA LEU A 136 46.89 46.40 -7.66
C LEU A 136 47.94 45.32 -7.40
N LEU A 137 48.07 44.91 -6.13
CA LEU A 137 49.01 43.89 -5.64
C LEU A 137 48.26 42.80 -4.85
N PRO A 138 48.73 41.54 -4.83
CA PRO A 138 49.80 41.00 -5.67
C PRO A 138 49.38 40.91 -7.14
N ASP A 139 50.17 40.27 -8.00
CA ASP A 139 49.81 40.10 -9.40
C ASP A 139 48.47 39.35 -9.58
N ILE A 140 47.81 39.56 -10.71
CA ILE A 140 46.46 39.03 -10.99
C ILE A 140 46.39 37.51 -10.82
N ASN A 141 47.43 36.76 -11.23
CA ASN A 141 47.41 35.30 -11.12
C ASN A 141 47.48 34.86 -9.66
N THR A 142 48.25 35.57 -8.83
CA THR A 142 48.28 35.33 -7.38
C THR A 142 46.96 35.68 -6.73
N ILE A 143 46.33 36.80 -7.09
CA ILE A 143 44.99 37.16 -6.59
C ILE A 143 43.98 36.06 -6.98
N LEU A 144 43.99 35.62 -8.23
CA LEU A 144 43.05 34.63 -8.75
C LEU A 144 43.20 33.25 -8.07
N ARG A 145 44.44 32.81 -7.80
CA ARG A 145 44.71 31.59 -7.01
C ARG A 145 44.17 31.68 -5.59
N ASN A 146 44.28 32.86 -4.96
CA ASN A 146 43.82 33.12 -3.61
C ASN A 146 42.32 33.47 -3.54
N THR A 147 41.64 33.56 -4.68
CA THR A 147 40.20 33.80 -4.74
C THR A 147 39.48 32.49 -4.44
N GLU A 148 38.66 32.49 -3.40
CA GLU A 148 37.81 31.36 -3.04
C GLU A 148 36.49 31.48 -3.79
N ILE A 149 36.13 30.44 -4.52
CA ILE A 149 34.82 30.29 -5.17
C ILE A 149 34.27 28.95 -4.73
N LYS A 150 33.09 28.95 -4.13
CA LYS A 150 32.34 27.76 -3.76
C LYS A 150 31.03 27.78 -4.51
N VAL A 151 30.69 26.64 -5.10
CA VAL A 151 29.49 26.45 -5.91
C VAL A 151 28.70 25.29 -5.31
N ALA A 152 27.39 25.45 -5.16
CA ALA A 152 26.53 24.43 -4.58
C ALA A 152 25.12 24.52 -5.18
N PRO A 153 24.36 23.43 -5.22
CA PRO A 153 22.91 23.53 -5.30
C PRO A 153 22.41 24.30 -4.06
N LEU A 154 21.51 25.24 -4.25
CA LEU A 154 20.78 25.88 -3.16
C LEU A 154 19.52 25.07 -2.85
N ASP A 155 18.79 24.72 -3.90
CA ASP A 155 17.65 23.80 -3.95
C ASP A 155 17.56 23.21 -5.36
N ALA A 156 16.49 22.47 -5.66
CA ALA A 156 16.31 21.82 -6.97
C ALA A 156 16.32 22.77 -8.19
N PHE A 157 16.00 24.05 -8.02
CA PHE A 157 15.85 25.03 -9.12
C PHE A 157 16.85 26.19 -9.05
N ARG A 158 17.72 26.21 -8.03
CA ARG A 158 18.66 27.32 -7.83
C ARG A 158 20.05 26.81 -7.47
N VAL A 159 21.05 27.44 -8.07
CA VAL A 159 22.47 27.22 -7.78
C VAL A 159 23.01 28.44 -7.07
N VAL A 160 23.71 28.24 -5.97
CA VAL A 160 24.39 29.32 -5.23
C VAL A 160 25.88 29.27 -5.50
N VAL A 161 26.43 30.43 -5.83
CA VAL A 161 27.85 30.68 -5.96
C VAL A 161 28.23 31.69 -4.91
N LYS A 162 29.20 31.36 -4.06
CA LYS A 162 29.75 32.30 -3.09
C LYS A 162 31.24 32.51 -3.33
N GLY A 163 31.65 33.78 -3.33
CA GLY A 163 32.99 34.19 -3.70
C GLY A 163 33.59 35.20 -2.74
N ARG A 164 34.89 35.09 -2.48
CA ARG A 164 35.68 36.12 -1.78
C ARG A 164 37.13 36.12 -2.25
N ILE A 165 37.75 37.29 -2.22
CA ILE A 165 39.15 37.52 -2.53
C ILE A 165 39.84 37.87 -1.21
N LEU A 166 40.79 37.07 -0.75
CA LEU A 166 41.33 37.21 0.61
C LEU A 166 42.28 38.39 0.80
N ASN A 167 43.21 38.60 -0.14
CA ASN A 167 44.30 39.56 0.02
C ASN A 167 44.52 40.34 -1.26
N ILE A 168 44.08 41.61 -1.25
CA ILE A 168 44.50 42.60 -2.24
C ILE A 168 45.06 43.83 -1.54
N THR A 169 45.96 44.52 -2.21
CA THR A 169 46.50 45.82 -1.80
C THR A 169 46.47 46.75 -2.99
N ILE A 170 45.87 47.93 -2.81
CA ILE A 170 45.84 49.00 -3.79
C ILE A 170 46.76 50.11 -3.29
N ARG A 171 47.76 50.46 -4.10
CA ARG A 171 48.78 51.45 -3.79
C ARG A 171 48.69 52.61 -4.77
N ASP A 172 48.91 53.84 -4.34
CA ASP A 172 49.03 54.96 -5.27
C ASP A 172 50.45 55.07 -5.87
N LYS A 173 50.64 55.93 -6.88
CA LYS A 173 51.95 56.19 -7.52
C LYS A 173 53.05 56.66 -6.56
N SER A 174 52.70 57.33 -5.46
CA SER A 174 53.64 57.74 -4.41
C SER A 174 54.01 56.61 -3.46
N GLY A 175 53.35 55.46 -3.60
CA GLY A 175 53.63 54.29 -2.84
C GLY A 175 52.87 54.16 -1.53
N LYS A 176 51.82 54.95 -1.32
CA LYS A 176 50.95 54.89 -0.15
C LYS A 176 49.84 53.86 -0.38
N ILE A 177 49.53 53.09 0.67
CA ILE A 177 48.44 52.11 0.64
C ILE A 177 47.09 52.84 0.71
N VAL A 178 46.25 52.63 -0.29
CA VAL A 178 44.88 53.16 -0.40
C VAL A 178 43.89 52.15 0.17
N TYR A 179 44.14 50.87 -0.07
CA TYR A 179 43.36 49.76 0.45
C TYR A 179 44.26 48.55 0.67
N SER A 180 44.03 47.80 1.75
CA SER A 180 44.63 46.49 1.95
C SER A 180 43.65 45.62 2.74
N GLY A 181 43.27 44.47 2.20
CA GLY A 181 42.30 43.57 2.81
C GLY A 181 41.52 42.72 1.81
N PRO A 182 40.49 41.99 2.29
CA PRO A 182 39.67 41.11 1.47
C PRO A 182 38.58 41.86 0.67
N ILE A 183 38.04 41.23 -0.35
CA ILE A 183 36.79 41.63 -1.01
C ILE A 183 35.82 40.45 -0.84
N PRO A 184 34.71 40.57 -0.09
CA PRO A 184 34.20 41.78 0.56
C PRO A 184 34.99 42.16 1.83
N ARG A 185 34.88 43.43 2.25
CA ARG A 185 35.70 44.03 3.33
C ARG A 185 35.51 43.35 4.70
N ASP A 186 34.33 42.83 4.96
CA ASP A 186 33.98 42.12 6.19
C ASP A 186 34.59 40.70 6.24
N ASN A 187 35.35 40.31 5.22
CA ASN A 187 35.91 38.97 5.03
C ASN A 187 34.84 37.87 4.91
N GLY A 188 33.58 38.25 4.71
CA GLY A 188 32.47 37.37 4.41
C GLY A 188 32.53 36.85 2.97
N TYR A 189 31.41 36.35 2.49
CA TYR A 189 31.24 35.96 1.10
C TYR A 189 30.23 36.85 0.40
N ILE A 190 30.47 37.15 -0.88
CA ILE A 190 29.43 37.64 -1.77
C ILE A 190 28.71 36.44 -2.36
N TYR A 191 27.38 36.46 -2.36
CA TYR A 191 26.54 35.39 -2.88
C TYR A 191 25.90 35.81 -4.21
N SER A 192 25.88 34.89 -5.15
CA SER A 192 25.12 34.98 -6.39
C SER A 192 24.23 33.74 -6.49
N ILE A 193 22.92 33.95 -6.54
CA ILE A 193 21.93 32.87 -6.72
C ILE A 193 21.51 32.88 -8.18
N VAL A 194 21.70 31.75 -8.86
CA VAL A 194 21.34 31.55 -10.26
C VAL A 194 20.15 30.62 -10.33
N ASP A 195 19.06 31.11 -10.90
CA ASP A 195 17.89 30.32 -11.26
C ASP A 195 18.19 29.49 -12.51
N ILE A 196 17.91 28.19 -12.44
CA ILE A 196 18.10 27.25 -13.56
C ILE A 196 16.79 26.90 -14.27
N THR A 197 15.67 27.50 -13.88
CA THR A 197 14.42 27.37 -14.64
C THR A 197 14.57 27.91 -16.06
N GLU A 198 13.86 27.28 -16.99
CA GLU A 198 13.94 27.48 -18.44
C GLU A 198 15.30 27.14 -19.08
N LEU A 199 16.32 26.73 -18.31
CA LEU A 199 17.52 26.11 -18.88
C LEU A 199 17.19 24.72 -19.43
N GLU A 200 17.93 24.30 -20.45
CA GLU A 200 17.87 22.92 -20.93
C GLU A 200 18.33 21.96 -19.81
N ASP A 201 17.62 20.85 -19.65
CA ASP A 201 18.07 19.73 -18.84
C ASP A 201 19.00 18.85 -19.69
N PRO A 202 20.31 18.89 -19.41
CA PRO A 202 21.32 18.29 -20.27
C PRO A 202 21.29 16.77 -20.25
N LEU A 203 20.66 16.15 -19.24
CA LEU A 203 20.56 14.70 -19.14
C LEU A 203 19.83 14.10 -20.35
N PHE A 204 18.73 14.73 -20.79
CA PHE A 204 17.93 14.24 -21.92
C PHE A 204 18.74 14.28 -23.22
N SER A 205 19.37 15.42 -23.51
CA SER A 205 20.15 15.60 -24.74
C SER A 205 21.36 14.67 -24.76
N ALA A 206 22.08 14.54 -23.64
CA ALA A 206 23.25 13.66 -23.57
C ALA A 206 22.89 12.19 -23.75
N MET A 207 21.85 11.70 -23.06
CA MET A 207 21.48 10.28 -23.11
C MET A 207 20.82 9.89 -24.44
N THR A 208 20.05 10.79 -25.07
CA THR A 208 19.37 10.48 -26.34
C THR A 208 20.19 10.84 -27.59
N GLY A 209 21.42 11.32 -27.42
CA GLY A 209 22.27 11.78 -28.53
C GLY A 209 21.69 13.01 -29.24
N GLY A 210 21.05 13.91 -28.51
CA GLY A 210 20.46 15.16 -28.99
C GLY A 210 19.10 15.01 -29.68
N ARG A 211 18.51 13.81 -29.70
CA ARG A 211 17.21 13.55 -30.34
C ARG A 211 16.03 14.07 -29.52
N TYR A 212 16.22 14.21 -28.22
CA TYR A 212 15.20 14.63 -27.28
C TYR A 212 15.80 15.63 -26.27
N HIS A 213 15.10 16.74 -26.05
CA HIS A 213 15.52 17.79 -25.11
C HIS A 213 14.30 18.32 -24.34
N ARG A 214 14.54 18.80 -23.13
CA ARG A 214 13.55 19.47 -22.27
C ARG A 214 14.16 20.68 -21.59
N SER A 215 13.32 21.64 -21.28
CA SER A 215 13.68 22.76 -20.39
C SER A 215 13.19 22.47 -18.98
N ILE A 216 13.97 22.86 -17.98
CA ILE A 216 13.62 22.72 -16.57
C ILE A 216 12.49 23.69 -16.24
N ARG A 217 11.32 23.17 -15.90
CA ARG A 217 10.17 24.00 -15.55
C ARG A 217 9.49 23.49 -14.30
N ALA A 218 9.48 24.29 -13.25
CA ALA A 218 8.87 23.91 -11.98
C ALA A 218 7.36 23.66 -12.12
N CYS A 219 6.86 22.61 -11.49
CA CYS A 219 5.42 22.41 -11.28
C CYS A 219 4.90 23.50 -10.32
N LYS A 220 3.60 23.82 -10.40
CA LYS A 220 2.94 24.69 -9.40
C LYS A 220 3.10 24.15 -7.97
N TYR A 221 3.19 22.83 -7.85
CA TYR A 221 3.38 22.05 -6.63
C TYR A 221 4.82 21.51 -6.57
N SER A 222 5.79 22.40 -6.73
CA SER A 222 7.20 22.03 -6.94
C SER A 222 7.90 21.42 -5.72
N TYR A 223 7.40 21.59 -4.50
CA TYR A 223 8.02 21.04 -3.28
C TYR A 223 7.06 20.15 -2.47
N PRO A 224 6.69 18.95 -2.97
CA PRO A 224 5.73 18.08 -2.28
C PRO A 224 6.12 17.69 -0.86
N SER A 225 7.41 17.41 -0.61
CA SER A 225 7.94 17.06 0.72
C SER A 225 7.86 18.19 1.78
N LEU A 226 7.58 19.43 1.31
CA LEU A 226 7.32 20.61 2.15
C LEU A 226 5.82 20.92 2.27
N GLY A 227 4.95 20.01 1.83
CA GLY A 227 3.49 20.14 1.92
C GLY A 227 2.82 20.73 0.69
N MET A 228 3.57 21.05 -0.38
CA MET A 228 2.99 21.43 -1.68
C MET A 228 2.63 20.18 -2.48
N ILE A 229 1.72 19.37 -1.95
CA ILE A 229 1.32 18.10 -2.54
C ILE A 229 0.40 18.37 -3.76
N PRO A 230 0.65 17.78 -4.96
CA PRO A 230 -0.14 18.01 -6.18
C PRO A 230 -1.45 17.23 -6.21
N LEU A 231 -2.09 17.04 -5.06
CA LEU A 231 -3.39 16.39 -4.91
C LEU A 231 -4.14 16.99 -3.74
N THR A 232 -5.47 16.99 -3.81
CA THR A 232 -6.32 17.17 -2.63
C THR A 232 -6.81 15.80 -2.20
N VAL A 233 -7.04 15.65 -0.90
CA VAL A 233 -7.56 14.41 -0.33
C VAL A 233 -8.53 14.71 0.80
N ALA A 234 -9.62 13.97 0.84
CA ALA A 234 -10.47 13.88 2.02
C ALA A 234 -10.74 12.43 2.38
N ASN A 235 -10.73 12.16 3.68
CA ASN A 235 -11.29 10.93 4.21
C ASN A 235 -12.81 11.01 4.14
N GLY A 236 -13.46 9.89 3.94
CA GLY A 236 -14.90 9.81 3.99
C GLY A 236 -15.34 8.39 4.29
N SER A 237 -16.63 8.19 4.14
CA SER A 237 -17.26 6.90 4.32
C SER A 237 -18.25 6.73 3.19
N GLY A 238 -18.25 5.58 2.52
CA GLY A 238 -19.12 5.38 1.37
C GLY A 238 -19.23 3.93 0.96
N ARG A 239 -19.79 3.67 -0.22
CA ARG A 239 -19.87 2.34 -0.81
C ARG A 239 -19.19 2.39 -2.16
N GLY A 240 -18.29 1.46 -2.44
CA GLY A 240 -17.92 1.20 -3.82
C GLY A 240 -16.98 0.03 -4.01
N SER A 241 -16.67 -0.28 -5.27
CA SER A 241 -15.57 -1.18 -5.62
C SER A 241 -14.24 -0.61 -5.14
N ASN A 242 -13.27 -1.47 -4.78
CA ASN A 242 -11.96 -1.12 -4.20
C ASN A 242 -11.41 0.26 -4.64
N VAL A 243 -11.38 0.53 -5.95
CA VAL A 243 -11.11 1.86 -6.51
C VAL A 243 -12.18 2.22 -7.53
N VAL A 244 -12.62 3.48 -7.54
CA VAL A 244 -13.52 4.10 -8.52
C VAL A 244 -12.84 5.34 -9.08
N ILE A 245 -12.90 5.54 -10.38
CA ILE A 245 -12.24 6.67 -11.06
C ILE A 245 -13.18 7.34 -12.05
N GLY A 246 -12.99 8.63 -12.27
CA GLY A 246 -13.75 9.38 -13.25
C GLY A 246 -13.63 10.88 -13.08
N LYS A 247 -14.08 11.63 -14.08
CA LYS A 247 -14.08 13.10 -14.02
C LYS A 247 -15.22 13.62 -13.17
N PHE A 248 -14.95 14.53 -12.24
CA PHE A 248 -15.96 15.16 -11.40
C PHE A 248 -16.99 15.93 -12.26
N GLY A 249 -18.28 15.77 -11.96
CA GLY A 249 -19.40 16.38 -12.70
C GLY A 249 -19.72 15.70 -14.03
N ILE A 250 -18.92 14.72 -14.47
CA ILE A 250 -19.16 13.91 -15.67
C ILE A 250 -19.44 12.47 -15.26
N ASP A 251 -18.42 11.76 -14.78
CA ASP A 251 -18.50 10.37 -14.35
C ASP A 251 -18.82 10.28 -12.86
N LEU A 252 -18.18 11.14 -12.06
CA LEU A 252 -18.38 11.27 -10.62
C LEU A 252 -19.24 12.50 -10.34
N GLN A 253 -20.55 12.29 -10.26
CA GLN A 253 -21.50 13.33 -9.87
C GLN A 253 -21.30 13.70 -8.39
N TYR A 254 -21.57 14.95 -8.03
CA TYR A 254 -21.39 15.39 -6.65
C TYR A 254 -22.37 16.49 -6.24
N ASN A 255 -22.59 16.61 -4.95
CA ASN A 255 -23.26 17.72 -4.27
C ASN A 255 -22.41 18.13 -3.07
N LEU A 256 -22.85 19.11 -2.27
CA LEU A 256 -22.08 19.64 -1.13
C LEU A 256 -21.43 18.61 -0.20
N THR A 257 -22.04 17.43 -0.03
CA THR A 257 -21.62 16.42 0.96
C THR A 257 -21.34 15.04 0.38
N HIS A 258 -21.70 14.78 -0.89
CA HIS A 258 -21.65 13.45 -1.49
C HIS A 258 -20.99 13.51 -2.86
N ILE A 259 -20.24 12.45 -3.20
CA ILE A 259 -19.72 12.18 -4.54
C ILE A 259 -20.17 10.77 -4.91
N TRP A 260 -20.72 10.54 -6.10
CA TRP A 260 -21.26 9.25 -6.54
C TRP A 260 -21.11 9.02 -8.05
N ASP A 261 -21.12 7.76 -8.47
CA ASP A 261 -21.15 7.37 -9.88
C ASP A 261 -22.53 6.83 -10.31
N SER A 262 -22.65 6.47 -11.59
CA SER A 262 -23.90 5.96 -12.18
C SER A 262 -24.24 4.50 -11.79
N ILE A 263 -23.29 3.76 -11.23
CA ILE A 263 -23.41 2.32 -10.89
C ILE A 263 -23.75 2.15 -9.39
N GLY A 264 -23.76 3.26 -8.64
CA GLY A 264 -24.20 3.32 -7.24
C GLY A 264 -23.05 3.27 -6.24
N ASN A 265 -21.82 3.51 -6.69
CA ASN A 265 -20.70 3.82 -5.81
C ASN A 265 -20.84 5.27 -5.32
N TYR A 266 -20.57 5.55 -4.04
CA TYR A 266 -20.59 6.89 -3.50
C TYR A 266 -19.70 7.03 -2.27
N ILE A 267 -19.30 8.26 -1.93
CA ILE A 267 -18.60 8.63 -0.70
C ILE A 267 -19.21 9.90 -0.11
N THR A 268 -19.32 9.93 1.22
CA THR A 268 -19.91 11.01 2.03
C THR A 268 -19.15 11.17 3.36
N ASN A 269 -19.63 12.01 4.26
CA ASN A 269 -18.99 12.33 5.55
C ASN A 269 -17.52 12.73 5.36
N LEU A 270 -17.27 13.65 4.43
CA LEU A 270 -15.93 14.03 4.03
C LEU A 270 -15.26 14.80 5.16
N THR A 271 -13.98 14.50 5.42
CA THR A 271 -13.16 15.17 6.42
C THR A 271 -11.75 15.43 5.88
N ILE A 272 -11.23 16.62 6.16
CA ILE A 272 -9.84 17.00 5.90
C ILE A 272 -9.18 17.24 7.26
N ASN A 273 -8.13 16.49 7.57
CA ASN A 273 -7.45 16.52 8.87
C ASN A 273 -8.41 16.33 10.08
N GLY A 274 -9.47 15.52 9.90
CA GLY A 274 -10.47 15.22 10.93
C GLY A 274 -11.56 16.30 11.11
N ILE A 275 -11.54 17.36 10.30
CA ILE A 275 -12.56 18.41 10.28
C ILE A 275 -13.52 18.12 9.13
N GLU A 276 -14.83 18.23 9.38
CA GLU A 276 -15.87 18.08 8.36
C GLU A 276 -15.58 19.03 7.17
N ALA A 277 -15.63 18.45 5.98
CA ALA A 277 -15.33 19.12 4.73
C ALA A 277 -16.46 18.92 3.73
N THR A 278 -16.68 19.91 2.88
CA THR A 278 -17.61 19.85 1.76
C THR A 278 -16.86 19.55 0.46
N THR A 279 -17.57 19.13 -0.58
CA THR A 279 -16.93 18.72 -1.85
C THR A 279 -16.13 19.83 -2.53
N ASP A 280 -16.50 21.10 -2.34
CA ASP A 280 -15.78 22.28 -2.86
C ASP A 280 -14.42 22.52 -2.18
N MET A 281 -14.16 21.90 -1.03
CA MET A 281 -12.83 21.91 -0.40
C MET A 281 -11.87 20.89 -1.02
N ILE A 282 -12.38 20.00 -1.88
CA ILE A 282 -11.66 18.84 -2.41
C ILE A 282 -11.58 18.94 -3.93
N ILE A 283 -12.73 19.07 -4.59
CA ILE A 283 -12.87 19.16 -6.03
C ILE A 283 -12.52 20.60 -6.43
N MET A 284 -11.38 20.79 -7.11
CA MET A 284 -10.95 22.13 -7.49
C MET A 284 -11.85 22.70 -8.59
N ASN A 285 -12.18 21.89 -9.59
CA ASN A 285 -13.08 22.24 -10.67
C ASN A 285 -13.92 21.04 -11.13
N SER A 286 -15.06 21.32 -11.76
CA SER A 286 -15.74 20.31 -12.56
C SER A 286 -14.83 19.87 -13.70
N SER A 287 -14.92 18.60 -14.09
CA SER A 287 -14.10 17.88 -15.08
C SER A 287 -12.71 17.44 -14.61
N ASP A 288 -12.31 17.79 -13.40
CA ASP A 288 -11.05 17.32 -12.79
C ASP A 288 -11.10 15.80 -12.57
N MET A 289 -9.97 15.12 -12.75
CA MET A 289 -9.86 13.67 -12.56
C MET A 289 -9.92 13.30 -11.08
N GLY A 290 -10.95 12.54 -10.72
CA GLY A 290 -11.19 12.03 -9.38
C GLY A 290 -10.85 10.55 -9.24
N VAL A 291 -10.31 10.19 -8.07
CA VAL A 291 -10.10 8.80 -7.63
C VAL A 291 -10.72 8.61 -6.26
N ILE A 292 -11.60 7.62 -6.11
CA ILE A 292 -12.18 7.21 -4.84
C ILE A 292 -11.66 5.83 -4.49
N VAL A 293 -10.97 5.70 -3.36
CA VAL A 293 -10.44 4.43 -2.85
C VAL A 293 -11.24 4.02 -1.64
N PHE A 294 -11.67 2.77 -1.58
CA PHE A 294 -12.45 2.22 -0.48
C PHE A 294 -11.64 1.15 0.28
N ASN A 295 -11.37 1.41 1.55
CA ASN A 295 -10.60 0.54 2.43
C ASN A 295 -11.52 -0.37 3.23
N GLY A 296 -11.70 -1.61 2.77
CA GLY A 296 -12.38 -2.68 3.49
C GLY A 296 -13.35 -3.48 2.64
N SER A 297 -13.56 -4.75 3.02
CA SER A 297 -14.71 -5.52 2.52
C SER A 297 -15.98 -5.01 3.19
N ILE A 298 -17.13 -5.09 2.50
CA ILE A 298 -18.46 -4.77 3.07
C ILE A 298 -18.76 -5.73 4.24
N GLY A 299 -18.21 -5.42 5.41
CA GLY A 299 -18.70 -5.85 6.69
C GLY A 299 -19.49 -4.68 7.23
N THR A 300 -20.79 -4.67 6.98
CA THR A 300 -21.66 -3.76 7.75
C THR A 300 -21.42 -4.11 9.23
N THR A 301 -21.44 -3.14 10.14
CA THR A 301 -21.42 -3.46 11.56
C THR A 301 -22.58 -4.39 11.89
N GLY A 302 -22.29 -5.67 12.04
CA GLY A 302 -23.23 -6.74 12.34
C GLY A 302 -23.78 -7.56 11.16
N TRP A 303 -23.86 -7.09 9.91
CA TRP A 303 -24.50 -7.83 8.78
C TRP A 303 -23.47 -8.33 7.76
N CYS A 304 -23.40 -9.65 7.56
CA CYS A 304 -22.35 -10.36 6.81
C CYS A 304 -22.76 -10.85 5.41
N SER A 305 -23.99 -10.55 4.97
CA SER A 305 -24.54 -11.05 3.70
C SER A 305 -25.34 -9.97 2.98
N ASN A 306 -25.41 -10.04 1.65
CA ASN A 306 -26.33 -9.20 0.87
C ASN A 306 -27.80 -9.64 0.96
N TYR A 307 -28.10 -10.72 1.69
CA TYR A 307 -29.46 -11.21 1.89
C TYR A 307 -30.25 -10.32 2.85
N LYS A 308 -31.52 -10.09 2.52
CA LYS A 308 -32.40 -9.11 3.18
C LYS A 308 -32.76 -9.42 4.62
N TYR A 309 -32.68 -10.68 5.03
CA TYR A 309 -33.11 -11.11 6.36
C TYR A 309 -32.07 -12.00 7.02
N ARG A 310 -32.07 -12.04 8.35
CA ARG A 310 -31.31 -13.02 9.12
C ARG A 310 -32.03 -13.48 10.37
N ILE A 311 -31.65 -14.66 10.83
CA ILE A 311 -31.93 -15.17 12.17
C ILE A 311 -30.59 -15.40 12.87
N ASN A 312 -30.45 -14.86 14.07
CA ASN A 312 -29.31 -15.14 14.91
C ASN A 312 -29.52 -16.44 15.68
N VAL A 313 -28.46 -17.23 15.79
CA VAL A 313 -28.44 -18.49 16.52
C VAL A 313 -27.26 -18.45 17.49
N THR A 314 -27.54 -18.71 18.76
CA THR A 314 -26.52 -18.87 19.79
C THR A 314 -26.28 -20.35 20.03
N ILE A 315 -25.04 -20.78 19.81
CA ILE A 315 -24.56 -22.13 20.09
C ILE A 315 -23.70 -22.06 21.35
N ARG A 316 -24.21 -22.59 22.46
CA ARG A 316 -23.49 -22.68 23.72
C ARG A 316 -22.65 -23.94 23.77
N ASN A 317 -21.34 -23.79 23.82
CA ASN A 317 -20.43 -24.87 24.18
C ASN A 317 -20.46 -25.06 25.70
N ASN A 318 -21.00 -26.20 26.12
CA ASN A 318 -21.19 -26.54 27.54
C ASN A 318 -19.91 -27.08 28.21
N LEU A 319 -18.80 -27.17 27.47
CA LEU A 319 -17.51 -27.62 27.99
C LEU A 319 -16.55 -26.44 28.19
N ASN A 320 -15.69 -26.56 29.20
CA ASN A 320 -14.58 -25.62 29.45
C ASN A 320 -13.37 -25.84 28.51
N LYS A 321 -13.60 -26.39 27.32
CA LYS A 321 -12.58 -26.59 26.28
C LYS A 321 -13.15 -26.26 24.91
N LYS A 322 -12.30 -25.81 23.98
CA LYS A 322 -12.68 -25.55 22.59
C LYS A 322 -13.08 -26.85 21.90
N LEU A 323 -14.17 -26.81 21.12
CA LEU A 323 -14.52 -27.86 20.17
C LEU A 323 -14.12 -27.38 18.76
N VAL A 324 -13.39 -28.21 18.02
CA VAL A 324 -12.85 -27.86 16.71
C VAL A 324 -13.62 -28.59 15.62
N ASP A 325 -13.98 -27.89 14.55
CA ASP A 325 -14.70 -28.43 13.39
C ASP A 325 -15.88 -29.32 13.80
N PHE A 326 -16.72 -28.81 14.70
CA PHE A 326 -17.76 -29.58 15.36
C PHE A 326 -19.09 -29.40 14.64
N GLN A 327 -19.79 -30.51 14.37
CA GLN A 327 -21.09 -30.50 13.69
C GLN A 327 -22.23 -30.26 14.67
N VAL A 328 -23.08 -29.28 14.38
CA VAL A 328 -24.20 -28.89 15.24
C VAL A 328 -25.51 -28.88 14.42
N PRO A 329 -26.56 -29.62 14.84
CA PRO A 329 -27.88 -29.49 14.26
C PRO A 329 -28.62 -28.29 14.84
N ILE A 330 -29.23 -27.48 13.97
CA ILE A 330 -30.04 -26.32 14.30
C ILE A 330 -31.47 -26.61 13.86
N SER A 331 -32.35 -26.82 14.82
CA SER A 331 -33.79 -26.95 14.57
C SER A 331 -34.43 -25.56 14.60
N ILE A 332 -35.04 -25.16 13.48
CA ILE A 332 -35.73 -23.88 13.33
C ILE A 332 -37.22 -24.15 13.25
N SER A 333 -38.00 -23.50 14.11
CA SER A 333 -39.45 -23.40 14.01
C SER A 333 -39.84 -21.93 14.16
N ILE A 334 -40.17 -21.28 13.05
CA ILE A 334 -40.43 -19.84 13.03
C ILE A 334 -41.54 -19.48 12.06
N SER A 335 -42.39 -18.52 12.46
CA SER A 335 -43.47 -18.01 11.62
C SER A 335 -43.05 -16.69 10.99
N SER A 336 -42.97 -16.65 9.65
CA SER A 336 -42.75 -15.42 8.89
C SER A 336 -43.20 -15.56 7.44
N LYS A 337 -43.83 -14.52 6.93
CA LYS A 337 -44.17 -14.38 5.51
C LYS A 337 -42.91 -14.31 4.63
N ASP A 338 -41.83 -13.74 5.16
CA ASP A 338 -40.60 -13.41 4.44
C ASP A 338 -39.64 -14.60 4.30
N MET A 339 -39.97 -15.75 4.89
CA MET A 339 -39.18 -16.97 4.70
C MET A 339 -39.27 -17.48 3.26
N PRO A 340 -38.20 -18.03 2.67
CA PRO A 340 -38.28 -18.59 1.33
C PRO A 340 -39.00 -19.95 1.31
N LEU A 341 -39.61 -20.31 0.18
CA LEU A 341 -40.29 -21.61 -0.01
C LEU A 341 -39.31 -22.79 0.00
N THR A 342 -38.15 -22.59 -0.61
CA THR A 342 -37.00 -23.51 -0.58
C THR A 342 -35.85 -22.87 0.20
N PRO A 343 -34.82 -23.65 0.60
CA PRO A 343 -33.67 -23.07 1.29
C PRO A 343 -32.95 -22.08 0.37
N LYS A 344 -32.96 -20.80 0.74
CA LYS A 344 -32.24 -19.72 0.04
C LYS A 344 -31.39 -18.98 1.04
N ILE A 345 -30.40 -19.69 1.60
CA ILE A 345 -29.71 -19.29 2.81
C ILE A 345 -28.18 -19.22 2.66
N LYS A 346 -27.55 -18.46 3.56
CA LYS A 346 -26.11 -18.47 3.85
C LYS A 346 -25.91 -18.38 5.36
N VAL A 347 -24.83 -18.94 5.86
CA VAL A 347 -24.53 -18.95 7.31
C VAL A 347 -23.17 -18.30 7.56
N TYR A 348 -23.10 -17.40 8.52
CA TYR A 348 -21.85 -16.71 8.90
C TYR A 348 -21.68 -16.71 10.42
N ASN A 349 -20.43 -16.68 10.88
CA ASN A 349 -20.12 -16.37 12.29
C ASN A 349 -20.15 -14.85 12.54
N SER A 350 -19.88 -14.44 13.79
CA SER A 350 -19.77 -13.04 14.18
C SER A 350 -18.71 -12.24 13.44
N ASP A 351 -17.67 -12.91 12.94
CA ASP A 351 -16.53 -12.31 12.22
C ASP A 351 -16.77 -12.26 10.70
N CYS A 352 -18.01 -12.53 10.25
CA CYS A 352 -18.40 -12.59 8.84
C CYS A 352 -17.65 -13.63 8.00
N VAL A 353 -17.15 -14.70 8.63
CA VAL A 353 -16.64 -15.88 7.96
C VAL A 353 -17.80 -16.82 7.65
N GLN A 354 -17.91 -17.23 6.38
CA GLN A 354 -18.95 -18.16 5.94
C GLN A 354 -18.75 -19.54 6.57
N ILE A 355 -19.82 -20.10 7.11
CA ILE A 355 -19.83 -21.40 7.78
C ILE A 355 -20.38 -22.46 6.82
N PRO A 356 -19.67 -23.59 6.61
CA PRO A 356 -20.23 -24.73 5.89
C PRO A 356 -21.52 -25.22 6.54
N PHE A 357 -22.54 -25.44 5.71
CA PHE A 357 -23.84 -25.89 6.18
C PHE A 357 -24.46 -26.91 5.22
N TRP A 358 -25.47 -27.63 5.72
CA TRP A 358 -26.33 -28.50 4.93
C TRP A 358 -27.74 -28.48 5.49
N VAL A 359 -28.74 -28.42 4.63
CA VAL A 359 -30.16 -28.40 4.99
C VAL A 359 -30.72 -29.81 4.87
N GLU A 360 -30.93 -30.47 6.01
CA GLU A 360 -31.52 -31.82 6.06
C GLU A 360 -33.04 -31.78 5.81
N LYS A 361 -33.69 -30.73 6.33
CA LYS A 361 -35.15 -30.59 6.27
C LYS A 361 -35.53 -29.14 6.07
N TRP A 362 -36.46 -28.90 5.14
CA TRP A 362 -37.05 -27.58 4.90
C TRP A 362 -38.53 -27.72 4.55
N ILE A 363 -39.41 -27.56 5.54
CA ILE A 363 -40.86 -27.65 5.35
C ILE A 363 -41.49 -26.31 5.68
N LYS A 364 -41.97 -25.61 4.65
CA LYS A 364 -42.75 -24.38 4.78
C LYS A 364 -44.24 -24.64 4.50
N GLN A 365 -45.10 -24.37 5.49
CA GLN A 365 -46.56 -24.45 5.37
C GLN A 365 -47.18 -23.10 5.75
N GLY A 366 -47.73 -22.38 4.76
CA GLY A 366 -48.15 -21.00 4.95
C GLY A 366 -46.97 -20.13 5.40
N ASN A 367 -47.10 -19.48 6.56
CA ASN A 367 -46.03 -18.67 7.16
C ASN A 367 -45.12 -19.47 8.08
N MET A 368 -45.42 -20.73 8.42
CA MET A 368 -44.62 -21.51 9.35
C MET A 368 -43.52 -22.26 8.62
N LEU A 369 -42.26 -22.06 9.03
CA LEU A 369 -41.11 -22.85 8.60
C LEU A 369 -40.70 -23.80 9.72
N ASN A 370 -40.59 -25.08 9.39
CA ASN A 370 -39.91 -26.10 10.21
C ASN A 370 -38.72 -26.64 9.42
N ALA A 371 -37.51 -26.34 9.87
CA ALA A 371 -36.27 -26.71 9.19
C ALA A 371 -35.23 -27.30 10.15
N VAL A 372 -34.34 -28.15 9.62
CA VAL A 372 -33.16 -28.66 10.31
C VAL A 372 -31.95 -28.36 9.45
N ILE A 373 -31.03 -27.57 10.00
CA ILE A 373 -29.82 -27.11 9.32
C ILE A 373 -28.62 -27.59 10.13
N TRP A 374 -27.68 -28.27 9.49
CA TRP A 374 -26.41 -28.64 10.08
C TRP A 374 -25.35 -27.62 9.73
N VAL A 375 -24.49 -27.29 10.69
CA VAL A 375 -23.34 -26.41 10.52
C VAL A 375 -22.07 -27.06 11.07
N LYS A 376 -20.91 -26.74 10.51
CA LYS A 376 -19.59 -27.16 11.00
C LYS A 376 -18.75 -25.95 11.36
N LEU A 377 -18.39 -25.83 12.64
CA LEU A 377 -17.65 -24.66 13.14
C LEU A 377 -16.79 -24.96 14.37
N ASN A 378 -15.86 -24.06 14.65
CA ASN A 378 -15.10 -24.03 15.88
C ASN A 378 -15.93 -23.34 16.98
N LEU A 379 -16.04 -23.98 18.15
CA LEU A 379 -16.78 -23.46 19.29
C LEU A 379 -15.85 -23.21 20.48
N VAL A 380 -15.73 -21.95 20.92
CA VAL A 380 -15.06 -21.62 22.18
C VAL A 380 -15.98 -21.92 23.37
N PRO A 381 -15.46 -22.12 24.60
CA PRO A 381 -16.30 -22.27 25.79
C PRO A 381 -17.31 -21.14 25.94
N GLY A 382 -18.56 -21.45 26.27
CA GLY A 382 -19.65 -20.47 26.37
C GLY A 382 -20.39 -20.22 25.05
N ASP A 383 -20.92 -19.01 24.88
CA ASP A 383 -21.82 -18.66 23.78
C ASP A 383 -21.07 -18.30 22.50
N ASN A 384 -21.40 -18.96 21.40
CA ASN A 384 -20.90 -18.69 20.06
C ASN A 384 -22.08 -18.24 19.20
N ILE A 385 -21.99 -17.07 18.58
CA ILE A 385 -23.10 -16.50 17.80
C ILE A 385 -22.84 -16.70 16.32
N ILE A 386 -23.86 -17.20 15.62
CA ILE A 386 -23.90 -17.28 14.16
C ILE A 386 -25.18 -16.61 13.65
N SER A 387 -25.18 -16.26 12.38
CA SER A 387 -26.33 -15.69 11.69
C SER A 387 -26.65 -16.51 10.45
N ILE A 388 -27.91 -16.95 10.34
CA ILE A 388 -28.47 -17.60 9.17
C ILE A 388 -29.21 -16.52 8.37
N TYR A 389 -28.62 -16.12 7.24
CA TYR A 389 -29.17 -15.14 6.33
C TYR A 389 -30.05 -15.82 5.30
N PHE A 390 -31.14 -15.15 4.88
CA PHE A 390 -32.04 -15.64 3.84
C PHE A 390 -32.64 -14.51 3.01
N ASP A 391 -32.97 -14.80 1.75
CA ASP A 391 -33.70 -13.90 0.86
C ASP A 391 -34.65 -14.71 -0.05
N PRO A 392 -35.96 -14.43 -0.07
CA PRO A 392 -36.91 -15.04 -1.01
C PRO A 392 -36.50 -14.97 -2.47
N GLU A 393 -35.73 -13.95 -2.87
CA GLU A 393 -35.32 -13.71 -4.25
C GLU A 393 -33.96 -14.35 -4.60
N ALA A 394 -33.24 -14.88 -3.60
CA ALA A 394 -31.94 -15.53 -3.84
C ALA A 394 -32.07 -16.87 -4.58
N PRO A 395 -30.98 -17.39 -5.17
CA PRO A 395 -30.95 -18.76 -5.67
C PRO A 395 -31.09 -19.77 -4.52
N GLU A 396 -31.66 -20.93 -4.86
CA GLU A 396 -31.75 -22.06 -3.94
C GLU A 396 -30.36 -22.57 -3.56
N ASN A 397 -30.18 -22.90 -2.28
CA ASN A 397 -28.93 -23.35 -1.71
C ASN A 397 -29.18 -24.31 -0.54
N TRP A 398 -29.07 -25.60 -0.82
CA TRP A 398 -29.20 -26.68 0.18
C TRP A 398 -27.92 -26.91 1.00
N GLY A 399 -26.82 -26.24 0.65
CA GLY A 399 -25.51 -26.52 1.23
C GLY A 399 -24.93 -27.86 0.79
N ASN A 400 -23.85 -28.30 1.44
CA ASN A 400 -23.12 -29.52 1.07
C ASN A 400 -22.86 -30.38 2.32
N PRO A 401 -23.46 -31.58 2.43
CA PRO A 401 -23.28 -32.43 3.60
C PRO A 401 -21.84 -32.96 3.73
N GLN A 402 -21.11 -33.12 2.63
CA GLN A 402 -19.70 -33.57 2.63
C GLN A 402 -18.75 -32.54 3.26
N GLU A 403 -19.11 -31.26 3.22
CA GLU A 403 -18.34 -30.20 3.88
C GLU A 403 -18.64 -30.10 5.38
N VAL A 404 -19.80 -30.63 5.82
CA VAL A 404 -20.24 -30.56 7.21
C VAL A 404 -19.79 -31.80 8.00
N PHE A 405 -20.07 -32.99 7.51
CA PHE A 405 -19.81 -34.23 8.26
C PHE A 405 -18.38 -34.76 8.07
N GLU A 406 -17.97 -35.68 8.94
CA GLU A 406 -16.69 -36.40 8.76
C GLU A 406 -16.81 -37.49 7.69
N PHE A 407 -18.04 -37.96 7.46
CA PHE A 407 -18.46 -38.87 6.40
C PHE A 407 -19.95 -38.65 6.16
N TYR A 408 -20.41 -38.70 4.92
CA TYR A 408 -21.83 -38.69 4.57
C TYR A 408 -22.08 -39.52 3.30
N ASP A 409 -23.18 -40.27 3.27
CA ASP A 409 -23.66 -40.95 2.07
C ASP A 409 -25.18 -41.12 2.18
N ASP A 410 -25.93 -40.49 1.27
CA ASP A 410 -27.37 -40.70 1.07
C ASP A 410 -27.65 -41.65 -0.10
N PHE A 411 -26.61 -42.22 -0.70
CA PHE A 411 -26.72 -43.21 -1.76
C PHE A 411 -27.42 -42.75 -3.03
N GLU A 412 -27.62 -41.45 -3.23
CA GLU A 412 -28.14 -40.91 -4.50
C GLU A 412 -27.11 -41.09 -5.62
N THR A 413 -25.83 -41.14 -5.26
CA THR A 413 -24.71 -41.47 -6.15
C THR A 413 -23.99 -42.72 -5.64
N TRP A 414 -23.80 -43.72 -6.51
CA TRP A 414 -23.14 -44.98 -6.13
C TRP A 414 -21.64 -44.98 -6.44
N GLU A 415 -20.83 -44.50 -5.49
CA GLU A 415 -19.38 -44.39 -5.64
C GLU A 415 -18.64 -44.97 -4.42
N ASP A 416 -17.48 -45.56 -4.67
CA ASP A 416 -16.48 -46.03 -3.68
C ASP A 416 -16.93 -47.08 -2.65
N TRP A 417 -18.07 -47.73 -2.87
CA TRP A 417 -18.49 -48.90 -2.09
C TRP A 417 -17.80 -50.18 -2.58
N SER A 418 -17.06 -50.80 -1.67
CA SER A 418 -16.33 -52.05 -1.91
C SER A 418 -17.03 -53.24 -1.26
N THR A 419 -16.86 -54.41 -1.88
CA THR A 419 -17.35 -55.67 -1.30
C THR A 419 -16.42 -56.14 -0.18
N TYR A 420 -16.98 -56.60 0.94
CA TYR A 420 -16.25 -57.30 1.99
C TYR A 420 -16.55 -58.80 1.99
N LYS A 421 -15.49 -59.61 1.85
CA LYS A 421 -15.54 -61.07 1.72
C LYS A 421 -16.51 -61.49 0.61
N LYS A 422 -17.56 -62.26 0.93
CA LYS A 422 -18.56 -62.76 -0.03
C LYS A 422 -19.88 -61.99 0.03
N GLY A 423 -19.89 -60.84 0.71
CA GLY A 423 -21.09 -60.01 0.83
C GLY A 423 -21.42 -59.32 -0.48
N LYS A 424 -22.61 -58.74 -0.59
CA LYS A 424 -22.96 -57.86 -1.71
C LYS A 424 -23.79 -56.68 -1.20
N VAL A 425 -23.33 -55.48 -1.51
CA VAL A 425 -24.06 -54.21 -1.34
C VAL A 425 -24.26 -53.59 -2.73
N THR A 426 -25.37 -52.90 -2.93
CA THR A 426 -25.68 -52.20 -4.19
C THR A 426 -26.55 -50.99 -3.87
N GLN A 427 -26.51 -49.97 -4.73
CA GLN A 427 -27.56 -48.96 -4.78
C GLN A 427 -28.87 -49.63 -5.18
N SER A 428 -29.98 -49.21 -4.58
CA SER A 428 -31.30 -49.74 -4.88
C SER A 428 -32.36 -48.66 -4.76
N SER A 429 -33.31 -48.67 -5.69
CA SER A 429 -34.52 -47.84 -5.63
C SER A 429 -35.75 -48.63 -5.15
N ASP A 430 -35.57 -49.81 -4.55
CA ASP A 430 -36.68 -50.62 -4.06
C ASP A 430 -37.40 -49.92 -2.89
N VAL A 431 -36.61 -49.34 -1.99
CA VAL A 431 -37.02 -48.48 -0.87
C VAL A 431 -35.94 -47.44 -0.66
N SER A 432 -36.32 -46.20 -0.37
CA SER A 432 -35.43 -45.13 0.07
C SER A 432 -36.11 -44.35 1.19
N TYR A 433 -35.31 -43.70 2.03
CA TYR A 433 -35.78 -42.77 3.05
C TYR A 433 -35.64 -41.33 2.56
N TYR A 434 -34.46 -40.96 2.06
CA TYR A 434 -34.24 -39.72 1.33
C TYR A 434 -34.04 -40.00 -0.15
N GLY A 435 -34.41 -39.05 -1.01
CA GLY A 435 -34.21 -39.15 -2.45
C GLY A 435 -34.82 -40.41 -3.08
N HIS A 436 -34.12 -40.96 -4.07
CA HIS A 436 -34.59 -42.07 -4.90
C HIS A 436 -33.90 -43.40 -4.58
N TYR A 437 -32.80 -43.39 -3.84
CA TYR A 437 -31.93 -44.55 -3.68
C TYR A 437 -31.55 -44.79 -2.22
N SER A 438 -31.22 -46.04 -1.92
CA SER A 438 -30.59 -46.44 -0.66
C SER A 438 -29.59 -47.56 -0.92
N LEU A 439 -28.73 -47.86 0.06
CA LEU A 439 -27.87 -49.03 -0.01
C LEU A 439 -28.66 -50.27 0.37
N LYS A 440 -28.68 -51.26 -0.52
CA LYS A 440 -29.22 -52.60 -0.28
C LYS A 440 -28.09 -53.59 -0.02
N LYS A 441 -28.07 -54.17 1.18
CA LYS A 441 -27.37 -55.43 1.45
C LYS A 441 -28.32 -56.56 1.06
N TYR A 442 -27.86 -57.59 0.34
CA TYR A 442 -28.78 -58.65 -0.14
C TYR A 442 -28.23 -60.09 -0.16
N SER A 443 -26.96 -60.31 0.22
CA SER A 443 -26.34 -61.64 0.12
C SER A 443 -25.35 -61.93 1.25
N LYS A 444 -25.34 -63.19 1.70
CA LYS A 444 -24.49 -63.82 2.74
C LYS A 444 -24.62 -63.19 4.13
N ASN A 445 -24.55 -64.05 5.15
CA ASN A 445 -24.57 -63.62 6.55
C ASN A 445 -23.22 -63.04 6.98
N ASP A 446 -23.24 -62.36 8.12
CA ASP A 446 -22.07 -61.87 8.84
C ASP A 446 -20.94 -62.92 8.87
N PRO A 447 -19.67 -62.54 8.69
CA PRO A 447 -19.14 -61.17 8.60
C PRO A 447 -19.23 -60.56 7.19
N ASN A 448 -19.90 -61.20 6.23
CA ASN A 448 -19.91 -60.75 4.83
C ASN A 448 -20.70 -59.46 4.63
N GLY A 449 -20.17 -58.53 3.85
CA GLY A 449 -20.68 -57.16 3.79
C GLY A 449 -20.22 -56.32 2.60
N GLY A 450 -20.29 -55.01 2.80
CA GLY A 450 -19.60 -54.01 2.02
C GLY A 450 -19.03 -52.92 2.93
N TYR A 451 -18.15 -52.09 2.41
CA TYR A 451 -17.55 -50.98 3.15
C TYR A 451 -17.23 -49.82 2.21
N LYS A 452 -17.12 -48.63 2.78
CA LYS A 452 -16.63 -47.43 2.10
C LYS A 452 -15.61 -46.73 2.98
N LEU A 453 -14.52 -46.28 2.37
CA LEU A 453 -13.47 -45.54 3.08
C LEU A 453 -13.99 -44.15 3.44
N ILE A 454 -13.64 -43.69 4.64
CA ILE A 454 -13.97 -42.34 5.12
C ILE A 454 -13.08 -41.28 4.45
N GLY A 455 -11.94 -41.69 3.91
CA GLY A 455 -10.93 -40.80 3.32
C GLY A 455 -9.94 -40.23 4.34
N LYS A 456 -10.11 -40.54 5.63
CA LYS A 456 -9.18 -40.20 6.72
C LYS A 456 -9.35 -41.14 7.91
N GLU A 457 -8.31 -41.22 8.74
CA GLU A 457 -8.37 -41.91 10.04
C GLU A 457 -9.12 -41.03 11.06
N LEU A 458 -10.12 -41.61 11.71
CA LEU A 458 -10.89 -41.03 12.80
C LEU A 458 -10.50 -41.67 14.14
N GLY A 459 -10.46 -40.85 15.18
CA GLY A 459 -10.32 -41.29 16.56
C GLY A 459 -11.66 -41.67 17.22
N ARG A 460 -11.63 -41.80 18.55
CA ARG A 460 -12.85 -41.83 19.39
C ARG A 460 -13.50 -40.45 19.47
N ASP A 461 -14.57 -40.36 20.26
CA ASP A 461 -15.46 -39.22 20.37
C ASP A 461 -16.13 -38.89 19.03
N ILE A 462 -16.75 -39.93 18.46
CA ILE A 462 -17.50 -39.86 17.20
C ILE A 462 -18.89 -40.51 17.34
N ILE A 463 -19.76 -40.17 16.40
CA ILE A 463 -21.11 -40.71 16.27
C ILE A 463 -21.29 -41.17 14.83
N LEU A 464 -21.64 -42.45 14.66
CA LEU A 464 -22.15 -43.01 13.42
C LEU A 464 -23.68 -43.11 13.53
N GLU A 465 -24.41 -42.54 12.59
CA GLU A 465 -25.87 -42.54 12.59
C GLU A 465 -26.44 -42.61 11.17
N GLY A 466 -27.68 -43.08 11.06
CA GLY A 466 -28.37 -43.26 9.77
C GLY A 466 -29.68 -44.01 9.92
N TYR A 467 -30.32 -44.31 8.79
CA TYR A 467 -31.60 -45.02 8.74
C TYR A 467 -31.42 -46.47 8.31
N VAL A 468 -32.23 -47.36 8.87
CA VAL A 468 -32.27 -48.78 8.49
C VAL A 468 -33.70 -49.21 8.23
N TYR A 469 -33.88 -49.99 7.17
CA TYR A 469 -35.13 -50.65 6.84
C TYR A 469 -34.88 -52.13 6.58
N ARG A 470 -35.74 -52.98 7.14
CA ARG A 470 -35.77 -54.41 6.80
C ARG A 470 -37.15 -54.78 6.26
N PRO A 471 -37.26 -55.39 5.07
CA PRO A 471 -38.53 -55.91 4.60
C PRO A 471 -38.93 -57.14 5.41
N ARG A 472 -40.22 -57.39 5.67
CA ARG A 472 -40.73 -58.56 6.43
C ARG A 472 -40.40 -59.90 5.76
N ASN A 473 -40.43 -59.95 4.43
CA ASN A 473 -40.10 -61.16 3.65
C ASN A 473 -38.60 -61.25 3.34
N TRP A 474 -37.74 -61.09 4.35
CA TRP A 474 -36.29 -61.12 4.18
C TRP A 474 -35.76 -62.57 4.12
N GLY A 475 -34.90 -62.87 3.15
CA GLY A 475 -34.15 -64.14 3.11
C GLY A 475 -32.91 -64.09 4.00
N GLY A 476 -32.34 -65.24 4.38
CA GLY A 476 -31.02 -65.31 5.04
C GLY A 476 -31.04 -65.12 6.57
N GLY A 477 -30.06 -64.40 7.13
CA GLY A 477 -29.93 -64.11 8.57
C GLY A 477 -30.56 -62.79 8.99
N SER A 478 -30.98 -62.70 10.25
CA SER A 478 -31.95 -61.71 10.78
C SER A 478 -31.39 -60.44 11.40
N ALA A 479 -30.09 -60.20 11.23
CA ALA A 479 -29.37 -59.24 12.07
C ALA A 479 -28.72 -58.11 11.27
N ASP A 480 -29.20 -56.88 11.41
CA ASP A 480 -28.59 -55.71 10.78
C ASP A 480 -27.36 -55.29 11.57
N ARG A 481 -26.26 -55.04 10.85
CA ARG A 481 -25.01 -54.65 11.47
C ARG A 481 -24.29 -53.62 10.63
N ILE A 482 -24.21 -52.42 11.19
CA ILE A 482 -23.63 -51.24 10.59
C ILE A 482 -22.62 -50.69 11.58
N GLY A 483 -21.44 -50.32 11.14
CA GLY A 483 -20.36 -49.98 12.06
C GLY A 483 -19.28 -49.14 11.43
N ILE A 484 -18.25 -48.95 12.23
CA ILE A 484 -17.02 -48.27 11.83
C ILE A 484 -15.84 -49.13 12.29
N GLU A 485 -14.88 -49.33 11.40
CA GLU A 485 -13.75 -50.23 11.59
C GLU A 485 -12.45 -49.59 11.08
N ASP A 486 -11.30 -50.16 11.47
CA ASP A 486 -9.97 -49.84 10.97
C ASP A 486 -9.61 -50.64 9.71
N ASP A 487 -8.37 -50.49 9.26
CA ASP A 487 -7.81 -51.15 8.08
C ASP A 487 -7.79 -52.67 8.17
N ASN A 488 -7.73 -53.18 9.39
CA ASN A 488 -7.76 -54.59 9.74
C ASN A 488 -9.19 -55.08 10.04
N PHE A 489 -10.23 -54.27 9.80
CA PHE A 489 -11.63 -54.58 10.11
C PHE A 489 -11.85 -54.79 11.63
N ASN A 490 -11.10 -54.08 12.47
CA ASN A 490 -11.36 -54.01 13.89
C ASN A 490 -12.15 -52.75 14.24
N GLY A 491 -13.10 -52.86 15.15
CA GLY A 491 -13.92 -51.71 15.52
C GLY A 491 -15.21 -52.11 16.20
N TYR A 492 -16.29 -51.39 15.88
CA TYR A 492 -17.58 -51.57 16.54
C TYR A 492 -18.73 -51.42 15.56
N SER A 493 -19.75 -52.27 15.73
CA SER A 493 -20.97 -52.21 14.93
C SER A 493 -22.21 -52.34 15.80
N ILE A 494 -23.30 -51.73 15.35
CA ILE A 494 -24.63 -52.03 15.89
C ILE A 494 -24.99 -53.49 15.56
N PHE A 495 -25.87 -54.06 16.37
CA PHE A 495 -26.56 -55.31 16.09
C PHE A 495 -28.04 -55.12 16.38
N VAL A 496 -28.88 -55.36 15.39
CA VAL A 496 -30.35 -55.35 15.55
C VAL A 496 -30.88 -56.67 15.00
N SER A 497 -31.44 -57.53 15.85
CA SER A 497 -32.02 -58.82 15.43
C SER A 497 -33.54 -58.78 15.40
N HIS A 498 -34.09 -59.09 14.23
CA HIS A 498 -35.53 -59.12 13.98
C HIS A 498 -36.21 -60.43 14.38
N THR A 499 -35.46 -61.52 14.49
CA THR A 499 -36.00 -62.78 15.04
C THR A 499 -35.96 -62.82 16.57
N ARG A 500 -34.92 -62.23 17.16
CA ARG A 500 -34.70 -62.29 18.61
C ARG A 500 -35.25 -61.08 19.36
N ASN A 501 -35.68 -60.03 18.65
CA ASN A 501 -36.16 -58.78 19.21
C ASN A 501 -35.19 -58.21 20.26
N VAL A 502 -33.92 -58.10 19.85
CA VAL A 502 -32.85 -57.56 20.67
C VAL A 502 -31.95 -56.65 19.85
N ILE A 503 -31.42 -55.64 20.53
CA ILE A 503 -30.30 -54.84 20.06
C ILE A 503 -29.05 -55.12 20.90
N ARG A 504 -27.87 -55.00 20.31
CA ARG A 504 -26.61 -54.92 21.07
C ARG A 504 -25.50 -54.19 20.32
N ILE A 505 -24.34 -54.08 20.96
CA ILE A 505 -23.11 -53.56 20.36
C ILE A 505 -22.15 -54.75 20.16
N ASP A 506 -21.70 -54.94 18.93
CA ASP A 506 -20.70 -55.95 18.58
C ASP A 506 -19.31 -55.27 18.53
N LYS A 507 -18.34 -55.84 19.24
CA LYS A 507 -16.90 -55.58 19.04
C LYS A 507 -16.41 -56.43 17.88
N ARG A 508 -15.66 -55.81 16.96
CA ARG A 508 -15.19 -56.42 15.72
C ARG A 508 -13.70 -56.69 15.81
N THR A 509 -13.30 -57.93 15.56
CA THR A 509 -11.90 -58.31 15.43
C THR A 509 -11.71 -59.05 14.10
N ASN A 510 -10.94 -58.46 13.18
CA ASN A 510 -10.81 -58.96 11.80
C ASN A 510 -12.17 -59.16 11.09
N GLY A 511 -13.10 -58.24 11.34
CA GLY A 511 -14.49 -58.20 10.87
C GLY A 511 -15.44 -59.20 11.55
N ASN A 512 -14.96 -60.06 12.45
CA ASN A 512 -15.82 -61.02 13.16
C ASN A 512 -16.43 -60.37 14.41
N PRO A 513 -17.74 -60.59 14.68
CA PRO A 513 -18.40 -59.97 15.82
C PRO A 513 -18.19 -60.78 17.10
N SER A 514 -18.01 -60.07 18.19
CA SER A 514 -18.12 -60.58 19.57
C SER A 514 -19.01 -59.64 20.36
N SER A 515 -19.94 -60.17 21.15
CA SER A 515 -20.81 -59.33 21.98
C SER A 515 -20.02 -58.75 23.14
N ILE A 516 -20.17 -57.45 23.41
CA ILE A 516 -19.61 -56.83 24.60
C ILE A 516 -20.56 -57.06 25.79
N PHE A 517 -20.02 -57.38 26.96
CA PHE A 517 -20.82 -57.56 28.18
C PHE A 517 -21.64 -56.31 28.51
N GLY A 518 -22.91 -56.51 28.90
CA GLY A 518 -23.83 -55.42 29.27
C GLY A 518 -24.45 -54.63 28.10
N SER A 519 -24.13 -55.00 26.85
CA SER A 519 -24.56 -54.25 25.67
C SER A 519 -25.91 -54.65 25.07
N GLN A 520 -26.67 -55.59 25.65
CA GLN A 520 -27.91 -56.10 25.06
C GLN A 520 -29.17 -55.48 25.68
N GLY A 521 -30.15 -55.14 24.83
CA GLY A 521 -31.48 -54.68 25.21
C GLY A 521 -32.56 -55.35 24.39
N HIS A 522 -33.76 -55.50 24.95
CA HIS A 522 -34.92 -56.04 24.24
C HIS A 522 -35.70 -54.93 23.56
N TRP A 523 -35.91 -55.08 22.26
CA TRP A 523 -36.70 -54.17 21.44
C TRP A 523 -37.19 -54.92 20.21
N ASN A 524 -38.46 -54.77 19.86
CA ASN A 524 -39.04 -55.36 18.65
C ASN A 524 -38.79 -54.41 17.47
N PRO A 525 -37.76 -54.62 16.64
CA PRO A 525 -37.49 -53.73 15.52
C PRO A 525 -38.62 -53.80 14.49
N PRO A 526 -38.98 -52.66 13.85
CA PRO A 526 -39.99 -52.68 12.81
C PRO A 526 -39.46 -53.39 11.56
N GLU A 527 -40.35 -54.16 10.94
CA GLU A 527 -40.19 -54.68 9.58
C GLU A 527 -41.14 -53.92 8.66
N ASP A 528 -40.75 -53.75 7.41
CA ASP A 528 -41.42 -52.89 6.42
C ASP A 528 -41.54 -51.41 6.83
N ASP A 529 -40.69 -50.95 7.75
CA ASP A 529 -40.58 -49.54 8.08
C ASP A 529 -39.13 -49.16 8.45
N TRP A 530 -38.84 -47.86 8.36
CA TRP A 530 -37.54 -47.28 8.71
C TRP A 530 -37.44 -47.03 10.22
N TYR A 531 -36.22 -47.14 10.75
CA TYR A 531 -35.86 -46.61 12.07
C TYR A 531 -34.50 -45.90 11.98
N PHE A 532 -34.24 -44.97 12.90
CA PHE A 532 -32.97 -44.24 12.97
C PHE A 532 -32.09 -44.83 14.06
N PHE A 533 -30.84 -45.14 13.73
CA PHE A 533 -29.85 -45.60 14.71
C PHE A 533 -28.79 -44.55 14.97
N ARG A 534 -28.23 -44.60 16.18
CA ARG A 534 -27.07 -43.82 16.59
C ARG A 534 -26.12 -44.69 17.39
N LEU A 535 -24.90 -44.85 16.89
CA LEU A 535 -23.78 -45.48 17.57
C LEU A 535 -22.79 -44.39 17.99
N ILE A 536 -22.67 -44.16 19.30
CA ILE A 536 -21.72 -43.22 19.90
C ILE A 536 -20.51 -44.02 20.36
N ILE A 537 -19.32 -43.65 19.90
CA ILE A 537 -18.04 -44.20 20.36
C ILE A 537 -17.35 -43.07 21.13
N ALA A 538 -17.62 -43.01 22.43
CA ALA A 538 -16.99 -42.07 23.35
C ALA A 538 -15.64 -42.62 23.83
N ASP A 539 -14.84 -41.79 24.48
CA ASP A 539 -13.53 -42.20 25.01
C ASP A 539 -13.59 -43.45 25.92
N ASP A 540 -14.56 -43.54 26.83
CA ASP A 540 -14.68 -44.62 27.83
C ASP A 540 -15.80 -45.65 27.54
N ALA A 541 -16.66 -45.38 26.56
CA ALA A 541 -17.89 -46.14 26.38
C ALA A 541 -18.43 -46.13 24.95
N ILE A 542 -19.28 -47.11 24.67
CA ILE A 542 -19.99 -47.25 23.41
C ILE A 542 -21.48 -47.29 23.71
N ILE A 543 -22.24 -46.46 23.03
CA ILE A 543 -23.68 -46.30 23.28
C ILE A 543 -24.41 -46.50 21.96
N LEU A 544 -25.44 -47.35 21.96
CA LEU A 544 -26.36 -47.50 20.84
C LEU A 544 -27.73 -47.00 21.28
N GLU A 545 -28.27 -46.07 20.51
CA GLU A 545 -29.62 -45.51 20.66
C GLU A 545 -30.41 -45.74 19.38
N ILE A 546 -31.67 -46.11 19.53
CA ILE A 546 -32.61 -46.29 18.42
C ILE A 546 -33.77 -45.31 18.59
N TYR A 547 -34.20 -44.71 17.50
CA TYR A 547 -35.27 -43.72 17.45
C TYR A 547 -36.30 -44.10 16.39
N ASP A 548 -37.54 -43.65 16.63
CA ASP A 548 -38.55 -43.61 15.58
C ASP A 548 -38.06 -42.71 14.41
N LYS A 549 -38.38 -43.09 13.17
CA LYS A 549 -37.88 -42.44 11.95
C LYS A 549 -38.19 -40.94 11.91
N ASP A 550 -39.37 -40.54 12.38
CA ASP A 550 -39.86 -39.17 12.32
C ASP A 550 -39.60 -38.37 13.61
N SER A 551 -39.00 -39.01 14.62
CA SER A 551 -38.73 -38.37 15.91
C SER A 551 -37.75 -37.21 15.77
N SER A 552 -38.16 -36.02 16.23
CA SER A 552 -37.26 -34.86 16.36
C SER A 552 -36.22 -35.06 17.47
N TYR A 553 -36.46 -35.96 18.42
CA TYR A 553 -35.50 -36.26 19.49
C TYR A 553 -34.23 -36.89 18.98
N LYS A 554 -34.21 -37.41 17.74
CA LYS A 554 -32.98 -37.91 17.12
C LYS A 554 -31.89 -36.85 17.05
N TYR A 555 -32.16 -35.54 17.13
CA TYR A 555 -31.09 -34.52 17.16
C TYR A 555 -30.52 -34.24 18.56
N THR A 556 -31.09 -34.82 19.62
CA THR A 556 -30.66 -34.63 21.01
C THR A 556 -30.19 -35.97 21.58
N ILE A 557 -28.98 -36.01 22.12
CA ILE A 557 -28.42 -37.26 22.66
C ILE A 557 -29.11 -37.65 23.97
N GLY A 558 -29.42 -38.93 24.14
CA GLY A 558 -29.86 -39.49 25.41
C GLY A 558 -31.32 -39.24 25.79
N VAL A 559 -32.14 -38.70 24.89
CA VAL A 559 -33.57 -38.41 25.14
C VAL A 559 -34.44 -38.94 24.01
N GLY A 560 -35.66 -39.40 24.31
CA GLY A 560 -36.64 -39.77 23.28
C GLY A 560 -36.27 -40.97 22.40
N TYR A 561 -35.31 -41.80 22.82
CA TYR A 561 -34.99 -43.07 22.18
C TYR A 561 -36.09 -44.12 22.48
N LEU A 562 -36.30 -45.03 21.55
CA LEU A 562 -37.12 -46.23 21.73
C LEU A 562 -36.40 -47.26 22.61
N ILE A 563 -35.10 -47.41 22.41
CA ILE A 563 -34.23 -48.27 23.22
C ILE A 563 -32.80 -47.74 23.23
N ARG A 564 -32.08 -47.96 24.34
CA ARG A 564 -30.68 -47.56 24.53
C ARG A 564 -29.91 -48.67 25.25
N VAL A 565 -28.70 -48.94 24.77
CA VAL A 565 -27.74 -49.84 25.42
C VAL A 565 -26.38 -49.16 25.52
N ARG A 566 -25.60 -49.52 26.55
CA ARG A 566 -24.26 -48.97 26.80
C ARG A 566 -23.30 -50.10 27.12
N ALA A 567 -22.10 -50.03 26.55
CA ALA A 567 -21.00 -50.96 26.79
C ALA A 567 -19.73 -50.19 27.23
N LEU A 568 -18.94 -50.78 28.12
CA LEU A 568 -17.61 -50.29 28.49
C LEU A 568 -16.57 -51.07 27.70
N ASP A 569 -16.01 -50.45 26.66
CA ASP A 569 -14.92 -51.03 25.86
C ASP A 569 -14.14 -49.89 25.21
N ASN A 570 -12.81 -49.90 25.37
CA ASN A 570 -11.87 -48.95 24.77
C ASN A 570 -10.78 -49.63 23.92
N THR A 571 -11.00 -50.88 23.51
CA THR A 571 -10.02 -51.69 22.77
C THR A 571 -9.57 -51.01 21.47
N TYR A 572 -10.51 -50.44 20.71
CA TYR A 572 -10.24 -49.82 19.41
C TYR A 572 -10.51 -48.32 19.46
N SER A 573 -9.57 -47.55 18.89
CA SER A 573 -9.55 -46.09 18.95
C SER A 573 -9.26 -45.42 17.61
N ARG A 574 -9.08 -46.20 16.55
CA ARG A 574 -8.79 -45.73 15.19
C ARG A 574 -9.76 -46.39 14.24
N PHE A 575 -10.27 -45.63 13.27
CA PHE A 575 -11.24 -46.10 12.30
C PHE A 575 -11.05 -45.39 10.96
N ASP A 576 -11.18 -46.09 9.84
CA ASP A 576 -10.95 -45.54 8.50
C ASP A 576 -12.08 -45.86 7.51
N ARG A 577 -13.06 -46.68 7.90
CA ARG A 577 -14.16 -47.12 7.03
C ARG A 577 -15.48 -47.27 7.76
N VAL A 578 -16.55 -47.02 7.01
CA VAL A 578 -17.91 -47.42 7.38
C VAL A 578 -18.19 -48.80 6.79
N VAL A 579 -18.81 -49.68 7.57
CA VAL A 579 -19.09 -51.06 7.19
C VAL A 579 -20.56 -51.42 7.29
N ILE A 580 -21.01 -52.26 6.36
CA ILE A 580 -22.36 -52.82 6.27
C ILE A 580 -22.23 -54.35 6.25
N HIS A 581 -22.43 -55.00 7.40
CA HIS A 581 -22.30 -56.45 7.59
C HIS A 581 -23.66 -57.11 7.89
N GLY A 582 -23.72 -58.17 8.69
CA GLY A 582 -24.99 -58.68 9.18
C GLY A 582 -25.76 -59.58 8.20
N GLY A 583 -27.08 -59.43 8.20
CA GLY A 583 -28.04 -60.26 7.49
C GLY A 583 -27.96 -60.14 5.97
N TYR A 584 -28.88 -60.83 5.29
CA TYR A 584 -28.93 -60.77 3.83
C TYR A 584 -29.61 -59.49 3.38
N VAL A 585 -30.94 -59.39 3.50
CA VAL A 585 -31.70 -58.25 2.96
C VAL A 585 -32.00 -57.24 4.05
N TYR A 586 -31.45 -56.03 3.89
CA TYR A 586 -31.83 -54.81 4.58
C TYR A 586 -31.24 -53.61 3.83
N TYR A 587 -31.78 -52.44 4.13
CA TYR A 587 -31.46 -51.19 3.45
C TYR A 587 -30.94 -50.17 4.45
N VAL A 588 -30.01 -49.33 4.00
CA VAL A 588 -29.39 -48.28 4.79
C VAL A 588 -29.44 -46.99 4.00
N ASP A 589 -29.78 -45.90 4.67
CA ASP A 589 -29.91 -44.59 4.04
C ASP A 589 -29.39 -43.46 4.94
N SER A 590 -28.90 -42.38 4.31
CA SER A 590 -28.36 -41.15 4.90
C SER A 590 -27.47 -41.42 6.10
N ILE A 591 -26.42 -42.20 5.84
CA ILE A 591 -25.42 -42.57 6.84
C ILE A 591 -24.41 -41.44 6.99
N ARG A 592 -24.04 -41.11 8.22
CA ARG A 592 -23.09 -40.03 8.50
C ARG A 592 -22.27 -40.25 9.75
N ILE A 593 -21.08 -39.64 9.75
CA ILE A 593 -20.22 -39.56 10.93
C ILE A 593 -20.05 -38.10 11.35
N ARG A 594 -20.22 -37.84 12.65
CA ARG A 594 -19.97 -36.54 13.28
C ARG A 594 -19.24 -36.67 14.60
N LYS A 595 -18.68 -35.58 15.11
CA LYS A 595 -18.01 -35.56 16.41
C LYS A 595 -18.99 -35.70 17.57
N TYR A 596 -18.50 -36.30 18.66
CA TYR A 596 -19.15 -36.41 19.95
C TYR A 596 -18.49 -35.50 20.98
N ALA A 597 -19.27 -35.04 21.94
CA ALA A 597 -18.79 -34.41 23.15
C ALA A 597 -19.61 -34.94 24.32
N THR A 598 -18.98 -35.15 25.48
CA THR A 598 -19.66 -35.60 26.71
C THR A 598 -20.81 -34.68 27.12
N GLN A 599 -20.71 -33.39 26.77
CA GLN A 599 -21.81 -32.44 26.79
C GLN A 599 -21.93 -31.80 25.40
N MET A 600 -23.01 -32.12 24.68
CA MET A 600 -23.27 -31.56 23.35
C MET A 600 -23.55 -30.06 23.44
N PRO A 601 -23.20 -29.27 22.42
CA PRO A 601 -23.58 -27.86 22.37
C PRO A 601 -25.10 -27.67 22.42
N THR A 602 -25.56 -26.65 23.14
CA THR A 602 -26.98 -26.26 23.19
C THR A 602 -27.25 -25.14 22.20
N VAL A 603 -28.35 -25.22 21.46
CA VAL A 603 -28.69 -24.25 20.41
C VAL A 603 -29.90 -23.43 20.83
N PHE A 604 -29.78 -22.11 20.73
CA PHE A 604 -30.87 -21.16 20.93
C PHE A 604 -31.07 -20.37 19.64
N VAL A 605 -32.22 -20.54 19.00
CA VAL A 605 -32.58 -19.81 17.78
C VAL A 605 -33.39 -18.58 18.17
N SER A 606 -32.98 -17.41 17.67
CA SER A 606 -33.74 -16.16 17.87
C SER A 606 -35.13 -16.28 17.23
N SER A 607 -36.17 -15.91 17.99
CA SER A 607 -37.52 -15.74 17.45
C SER A 607 -37.68 -14.47 16.63
N LYS A 608 -36.74 -13.53 16.76
CA LYS A 608 -36.70 -12.30 15.98
C LYS A 608 -35.98 -12.56 14.66
N ILE A 609 -36.72 -12.37 13.56
CA ILE A 609 -36.14 -12.15 12.24
C ILE A 609 -35.74 -10.70 12.18
N GLU A 610 -34.46 -10.48 11.92
CA GLU A 610 -33.97 -9.16 11.60
C GLU A 610 -34.08 -8.96 10.09
N THR A 611 -34.59 -7.80 9.72
CA THR A 611 -34.42 -7.26 8.38
C THR A 611 -33.10 -6.54 8.33
N ILE A 612 -32.46 -6.56 7.17
CA ILE A 612 -31.31 -5.70 6.91
C ILE A 612 -31.72 -4.27 7.32
N PRO A 613 -30.97 -3.60 8.21
CA PRO A 613 -31.40 -2.30 8.73
C PRO A 613 -31.69 -1.32 7.59
N GLN A 614 -32.95 -0.90 7.44
CA GLN A 614 -33.29 0.24 6.59
C GLN A 614 -33.07 1.52 7.38
N LEU A 615 -31.84 2.06 7.33
CA LEU A 615 -31.46 3.49 7.31
C LEU A 615 -29.94 3.63 7.58
N SER A 616 -29.29 4.48 6.76
CA SER A 616 -27.84 4.64 6.49
C SER A 616 -27.12 3.36 6.07
N GLN A 617 -26.91 3.23 4.77
CA GLN A 617 -26.17 2.15 4.12
C GLN A 617 -24.78 1.98 4.76
N PRO A 618 -24.26 0.74 4.87
CA PRO A 618 -22.92 0.49 5.39
C PRO A 618 -21.88 1.23 4.54
N THR A 619 -21.32 2.27 5.12
CA THR A 619 -20.21 3.01 4.52
C THR A 619 -18.90 2.37 4.97
N ILE A 620 -18.12 1.83 4.03
CA ILE A 620 -16.72 1.50 4.27
C ILE A 620 -15.89 2.80 4.27
N PRO A 621 -14.83 2.89 5.10
CA PRO A 621 -13.90 4.01 5.03
C PRO A 621 -13.40 4.16 3.61
N GLY A 622 -13.44 5.37 3.09
CA GLY A 622 -12.92 5.68 1.77
C GLY A 622 -12.12 6.96 1.80
N ARG A 623 -11.37 7.19 0.74
CA ARG A 623 -10.68 8.46 0.48
C ARG A 623 -10.98 8.88 -0.94
N VAL A 624 -11.24 10.17 -1.10
CA VAL A 624 -11.38 10.79 -2.41
C VAL A 624 -10.19 11.69 -2.67
N TYR A 625 -9.68 11.60 -3.89
CA TYR A 625 -8.55 12.36 -4.40
C TYR A 625 -8.98 13.17 -5.62
N ASP A 626 -8.60 14.43 -5.67
CA ASP A 626 -8.49 15.18 -6.92
C ASP A 626 -7.02 15.16 -7.35
N ILE A 627 -6.74 14.45 -8.44
CA ILE A 627 -5.38 14.27 -8.97
C ILE A 627 -5.10 15.14 -10.20
N GLN A 628 -6.05 15.98 -10.61
CA GLN A 628 -5.88 16.86 -11.77
C GLN A 628 -4.65 17.79 -11.66
N PRO A 629 -4.27 18.33 -10.48
CA PRO A 629 -3.08 19.17 -10.38
C PRO A 629 -1.78 18.43 -10.73
N LEU A 630 -1.68 17.15 -10.40
CA LEU A 630 -0.57 16.28 -10.80
C LEU A 630 -0.60 16.05 -12.32
N ILE A 631 -1.75 15.66 -12.87
CA ILE A 631 -1.91 15.43 -14.32
C ILE A 631 -1.53 16.68 -15.12
N ALA A 632 -1.92 17.87 -14.68
CA ALA A 632 -1.55 19.14 -15.32
C ALA A 632 -0.03 19.34 -15.36
N CYS A 633 0.68 18.98 -14.28
CA CYS A 633 2.14 19.04 -14.26
C CYS A 633 2.78 17.97 -15.16
N LEU A 634 2.19 16.78 -15.29
CA LEU A 634 2.67 15.74 -16.21
C LEU A 634 2.50 16.11 -17.69
N LEU A 635 1.32 16.62 -18.08
CA LEU A 635 1.03 17.06 -19.46
C LEU A 635 1.99 18.16 -19.93
N ASP A 636 2.39 19.03 -19.02
CA ASP A 636 3.32 20.12 -19.29
C ASP A 636 4.81 19.72 -19.09
N ASN A 637 5.09 18.46 -18.77
CA ASN A 637 6.44 17.96 -18.48
C ASN A 637 7.18 18.77 -17.40
N ARG A 638 6.47 19.11 -16.32
CA ARG A 638 6.99 19.91 -15.20
C ARG A 638 7.80 19.06 -14.22
N TYR A 639 8.61 19.76 -13.44
CA TYR A 639 9.54 19.19 -12.47
C TYR A 639 9.07 19.36 -11.03
N PHE A 640 9.38 18.36 -10.22
CA PHE A 640 9.20 18.30 -8.78
C PHE A 640 10.55 18.27 -8.09
N ALA A 641 10.62 18.89 -6.91
CA ALA A 641 11.76 18.87 -6.03
C ALA A 641 11.54 17.81 -4.94
N ILE A 642 12.35 16.76 -4.95
CA ILE A 642 12.30 15.65 -3.99
C ILE A 642 13.69 15.42 -3.40
N ARG A 643 13.78 14.76 -2.24
CA ARG A 643 15.05 14.58 -1.55
C ARG A 643 15.95 13.60 -2.30
N ASN A 644 15.44 12.41 -2.62
CA ASN A 644 16.24 11.32 -3.17
C ASN A 644 16.43 11.38 -4.71
N GLY A 645 15.98 12.45 -5.35
CA GLY A 645 16.09 12.63 -6.80
C GLY A 645 17.47 13.16 -7.22
N TRP A 646 17.84 12.96 -8.49
CA TRP A 646 19.08 13.54 -9.02
C TRP A 646 19.00 15.07 -9.06
N SER A 647 19.90 15.74 -8.35
CA SER A 647 20.05 17.19 -8.44
C SER A 647 20.54 17.61 -9.81
N PHE A 648 20.44 18.92 -10.10
CA PHE A 648 20.96 19.49 -11.34
C PHE A 648 22.46 19.17 -11.57
N PHE A 649 23.26 19.07 -10.51
CA PHE A 649 24.69 18.72 -10.64
C PHE A 649 24.87 17.25 -10.99
N GLU A 650 24.08 16.37 -10.41
CA GLU A 650 24.12 14.93 -10.72
C GLU A 650 23.64 14.64 -12.14
N ARG A 651 22.69 15.44 -12.66
CA ARG A 651 22.27 15.41 -14.07
C ARG A 651 23.39 15.80 -15.03
N LEU A 652 24.24 16.76 -14.65
CA LEU A 652 25.45 17.14 -15.40
C LEU A 652 26.59 16.10 -15.29
N GLU A 653 26.57 15.28 -14.24
CA GLU A 653 27.52 14.18 -14.01
C GLU A 653 27.03 12.84 -14.57
N GLY A 654 25.75 12.73 -14.94
CA GLY A 654 25.13 11.47 -15.33
C GLY A 654 25.17 10.42 -14.22
N SER A 655 25.26 10.84 -12.95
CA SER A 655 25.49 9.96 -11.80
C SER A 655 25.06 10.62 -10.48
N ASN A 656 24.55 9.83 -9.55
CA ASN A 656 24.22 10.25 -8.17
C ASN A 656 25.32 9.97 -7.14
N ARG A 657 26.56 9.67 -7.58
CA ARG A 657 27.67 9.32 -6.67
C ARG A 657 27.95 10.40 -5.61
N ASN A 658 27.65 11.65 -5.92
CA ASN A 658 27.94 12.80 -5.07
C ASN A 658 26.71 13.33 -4.31
N HIS A 659 25.56 12.65 -4.35
CA HIS A 659 24.29 13.12 -3.78
C HIS A 659 24.43 13.68 -2.36
N ILE A 660 24.95 12.85 -1.44
CA ILE A 660 25.11 13.18 -0.01
C ILE A 660 26.02 14.39 0.17
N ILE A 661 27.05 14.53 -0.67
CA ILE A 661 27.99 15.65 -0.61
C ILE A 661 27.30 16.95 -1.03
N TYR A 662 26.50 16.91 -2.09
CA TYR A 662 25.76 18.06 -2.58
C TYR A 662 24.62 18.46 -1.66
N GLU A 663 23.89 17.48 -1.11
CA GLU A 663 22.83 17.73 -0.13
C GLU A 663 23.39 18.38 1.13
N LYS A 664 24.51 17.85 1.67
CA LYS A 664 25.18 18.46 2.82
C LYS A 664 25.61 19.90 2.53
N LEU A 665 26.21 20.15 1.37
CA LEU A 665 26.66 21.48 0.98
C LEU A 665 25.48 22.47 0.80
N ALA A 666 24.36 21.98 0.26
CA ALA A 666 23.14 22.75 0.13
C ALA A 666 22.54 23.11 1.50
N ASN A 667 22.43 22.14 2.41
CA ASN A 667 21.93 22.35 3.78
C ASN A 667 22.78 23.38 4.53
N GLU A 668 24.12 23.24 4.50
CA GLU A 668 25.05 24.21 5.10
C GLU A 668 24.84 25.61 4.51
N THR A 669 24.62 25.72 3.21
CA THR A 669 24.41 27.02 2.55
C THR A 669 23.04 27.61 2.83
N GLN A 670 22.00 26.78 2.94
CA GLN A 670 20.67 27.20 3.36
C GLN A 670 20.67 27.73 4.80
N ASP A 671 21.42 27.09 5.71
CA ASP A 671 21.61 27.56 7.09
C ASP A 671 22.32 28.92 7.13
N GLU A 672 23.41 29.08 6.36
CA GLU A 672 24.14 30.35 6.26
C GLU A 672 23.23 31.50 5.78
N LEU A 673 22.31 31.21 4.86
CA LEU A 673 21.38 32.19 4.29
C LEU A 673 20.08 32.35 5.10
N GLY A 674 19.86 31.51 6.12
CA GLY A 674 18.62 31.50 6.90
C GLY A 674 17.40 31.07 6.09
N ILE A 675 17.57 30.25 5.05
CA ILE A 675 16.51 29.81 4.14
C ILE A 675 16.03 28.42 4.56
N THR A 676 14.92 28.35 5.28
CA THR A 676 14.24 27.09 5.62
C THR A 676 12.73 27.23 5.45
N TYR A 677 12.02 26.12 5.28
CA TYR A 677 10.57 26.07 5.27
C TYR A 677 10.08 25.22 6.44
N ASN A 678 9.38 25.84 7.40
CA ASN A 678 8.94 25.17 8.64
C ASN A 678 10.06 24.37 9.34
N GLY A 679 11.27 24.92 9.37
CA GLY A 679 12.44 24.28 9.97
C GLY A 679 13.02 23.11 9.17
N ARG A 680 12.61 22.92 7.91
CA ARG A 680 13.16 21.92 6.98
C ARG A 680 13.94 22.59 5.85
N HIS A 681 14.99 21.93 5.39
CA HIS A 681 15.73 22.32 4.20
C HIS A 681 14.95 22.02 2.93
N TYR A 682 15.16 22.85 1.91
CA TYR A 682 14.68 22.63 0.56
C TYR A 682 15.43 21.47 -0.09
N PRO A 683 14.73 20.51 -0.72
CA PRO A 683 15.36 19.41 -1.44
C PRO A 683 16.14 19.91 -2.67
N ILE A 684 17.21 19.20 -3.01
CA ILE A 684 18.05 19.48 -4.18
C ILE A 684 17.73 18.59 -5.38
N GLY A 685 17.05 17.46 -5.17
CA GLY A 685 16.73 16.51 -6.22
C GLY A 685 15.68 17.11 -7.15
N LEU A 686 15.93 16.99 -8.44
CA LEU A 686 15.06 17.49 -9.51
C LEU A 686 14.47 16.26 -10.20
N VAL A 687 13.15 16.19 -10.38
CA VAL A 687 12.48 15.02 -10.98
C VAL A 687 11.38 15.43 -11.94
N SER A 688 11.38 14.83 -13.13
CA SER A 688 10.25 14.85 -14.06
C SER A 688 9.89 13.43 -14.48
N PHE A 689 8.86 13.28 -15.32
CA PHE A 689 8.39 11.98 -15.77
C PHE A 689 8.42 11.84 -17.29
N MET A 690 8.76 10.65 -17.77
CA MET A 690 8.81 10.27 -19.18
C MET A 690 7.64 9.35 -19.50
N ILE A 691 6.68 9.87 -20.27
CA ILE A 691 5.42 9.18 -20.59
C ILE A 691 5.26 9.15 -22.11
N PRO A 692 5.74 8.10 -22.81
CA PRO A 692 5.67 7.98 -24.27
C PRO A 692 4.25 7.66 -24.70
N HIS A 693 3.39 8.68 -24.70
CA HIS A 693 1.98 8.57 -25.06
C HIS A 693 1.55 9.85 -25.77
N GLY A 694 0.72 9.74 -26.80
CA GLY A 694 0.37 10.87 -27.68
C GLY A 694 -0.23 12.08 -26.95
N ALA A 695 -0.92 11.86 -25.82
CA ALA A 695 -1.49 12.92 -25.00
C ALA A 695 -0.49 13.61 -24.04
N TYR A 696 0.60 12.93 -23.65
CA TYR A 696 1.56 13.44 -22.65
C TYR A 696 2.87 13.89 -23.30
N ASP A 697 3.42 13.06 -24.19
CA ASP A 697 4.68 13.33 -24.85
C ASP A 697 4.78 12.63 -26.21
N ASN A 698 4.16 13.25 -27.21
CA ASN A 698 4.23 12.77 -28.58
C ASN A 698 5.67 12.82 -29.15
N LYS A 699 6.53 13.71 -28.65
CA LYS A 699 7.92 13.79 -29.13
C LYS A 699 8.71 12.57 -28.65
N LEU A 700 8.57 12.22 -27.38
CA LEU A 700 9.21 11.04 -26.82
C LEU A 700 8.70 9.77 -27.51
N LEU A 701 7.38 9.63 -27.68
CA LEU A 701 6.77 8.50 -28.39
C LEU A 701 7.42 8.29 -29.78
N ASN A 702 7.49 9.34 -30.59
CA ASN A 702 8.12 9.28 -31.91
C ASN A 702 9.61 8.90 -31.87
N VAL A 703 10.36 9.37 -30.87
CA VAL A 703 11.77 9.00 -30.70
C VAL A 703 11.91 7.52 -30.36
N MET A 704 11.04 6.98 -29.50
CA MET A 704 11.06 5.57 -29.14
C MET A 704 10.68 4.66 -30.32
N ASP A 705 9.64 5.02 -31.05
CA ASP A 705 9.20 4.30 -32.26
C ASP A 705 10.31 4.29 -33.32
N MET A 706 10.97 5.43 -33.56
CA MET A 706 12.07 5.54 -34.51
C MET A 706 13.26 4.64 -34.15
N LEU A 707 13.50 4.42 -32.86
CA LEU A 707 14.60 3.59 -32.37
C LEU A 707 14.18 2.13 -32.13
N GLY A 708 12.91 1.78 -32.37
CA GLY A 708 12.38 0.45 -32.11
C GLY A 708 12.38 0.07 -30.63
N ILE A 709 12.32 1.06 -29.73
CA ILE A 709 12.29 0.83 -28.29
C ILE A 709 10.85 0.64 -27.85
N SER A 710 10.54 -0.53 -27.30
CA SER A 710 9.23 -0.82 -26.71
C SER A 710 9.26 -0.63 -25.20
N ILE A 711 8.17 -0.08 -24.63
CA ILE A 711 8.04 0.09 -23.19
C ILE A 711 7.77 -1.23 -22.50
N GLU A 712 8.53 -1.47 -21.43
CA GLU A 712 8.41 -2.63 -20.58
C GLU A 712 7.48 -2.31 -19.41
N GLU A 713 6.60 -3.25 -19.08
CA GLU A 713 5.70 -3.14 -17.93
C GLU A 713 6.48 -2.97 -16.63
N GLY A 714 6.13 -1.95 -15.84
CA GLY A 714 6.68 -1.74 -14.50
C GLY A 714 8.07 -1.11 -14.46
N GLU A 715 8.58 -0.55 -15.55
CA GLU A 715 9.75 0.36 -15.49
C GLU A 715 9.30 1.77 -15.08
N SER A 716 9.94 2.34 -14.05
CA SER A 716 9.61 3.66 -13.53
C SER A 716 9.74 4.76 -14.60
N SER A 717 8.69 5.57 -14.74
CA SER A 717 8.67 6.75 -15.62
C SER A 717 9.47 7.92 -15.06
N THR A 718 10.03 7.84 -13.85
CA THR A 718 10.94 8.85 -13.31
C THR A 718 12.11 9.06 -14.27
N ASP A 719 12.32 10.29 -14.71
CA ASP A 719 13.13 10.61 -15.90
C ASP A 719 14.54 10.01 -15.91
N TYR A 720 15.31 10.14 -14.83
CA TYR A 720 16.66 9.59 -14.79
C TYR A 720 16.70 8.06 -14.71
N TYR A 721 15.69 7.39 -14.14
CA TYR A 721 15.59 5.92 -14.21
C TYR A 721 15.27 5.48 -15.64
N PHE A 722 14.23 6.08 -16.23
CA PHE A 722 13.79 5.82 -17.58
C PHE A 722 14.92 6.02 -18.62
N LEU A 723 15.63 7.15 -18.55
CA LEU A 723 16.74 7.44 -19.46
C LEU A 723 17.89 6.45 -19.28
N GLN A 724 18.24 6.12 -18.04
CA GLN A 724 19.30 5.15 -17.77
C GLN A 724 18.97 3.76 -18.29
N TYR A 725 17.72 3.33 -18.17
CA TYR A 725 17.29 2.02 -18.64
C TYR A 725 17.18 1.93 -20.17
N TYR A 726 16.51 2.88 -20.83
CA TYR A 726 16.25 2.80 -22.28
C TYR A 726 17.34 3.38 -23.17
N PHE A 727 18.10 4.37 -22.68
CA PHE A 727 19.11 5.09 -23.47
C PHE A 727 20.52 4.95 -22.87
N GLY A 728 20.64 4.41 -21.66
CA GLY A 728 21.90 4.19 -20.96
C GLY A 728 22.21 2.72 -20.74
N ASN A 729 22.91 2.43 -19.64
CA ASN A 729 23.24 1.08 -19.18
C ASN A 729 22.73 0.84 -17.76
N GLY A 730 21.64 1.51 -17.39
CA GLY A 730 20.99 1.38 -16.09
C GLY A 730 20.24 0.07 -15.92
N VAL A 731 19.97 -0.28 -14.67
CA VAL A 731 19.08 -1.39 -14.33
C VAL A 731 17.65 -0.90 -14.22
N LYS A 732 16.71 -1.79 -14.52
CA LYS A 732 15.28 -1.55 -14.36
C LYS A 732 14.96 -1.13 -12.92
N VAL A 733 14.16 -0.09 -12.74
CA VAL A 733 13.62 0.32 -11.44
C VAL A 733 12.13 0.06 -11.42
N GLU A 734 11.72 -0.79 -10.49
CA GLU A 734 10.33 -1.23 -10.38
C GLU A 734 9.41 -0.05 -10.05
N GLY A 735 8.46 0.20 -10.96
CA GLY A 735 7.40 1.19 -10.84
C GLY A 735 6.01 0.56 -10.93
N TYR A 736 5.04 1.22 -10.31
CA TYR A 736 3.65 0.78 -10.28
C TYR A 736 2.78 1.75 -11.08
N ARG A 737 1.74 1.23 -11.73
CA ARG A 737 0.76 2.06 -12.42
C ARG A 737 0.00 2.93 -11.43
N VAL A 738 -0.46 4.10 -11.87
CA VAL A 738 -1.14 5.07 -11.02
C VAL A 738 -2.61 5.21 -11.42
N TRP A 739 -3.51 4.99 -10.46
CA TRP A 739 -4.94 5.15 -10.66
C TRP A 739 -5.29 6.57 -11.14
N GLY A 740 -6.17 6.65 -12.14
CA GLY A 740 -6.60 7.92 -12.75
C GLY A 740 -5.59 8.56 -13.72
N ILE A 741 -4.36 8.04 -13.83
CA ILE A 741 -3.37 8.49 -14.82
C ILE A 741 -3.11 7.42 -15.87
N SER A 742 -2.75 6.20 -15.45
CA SER A 742 -2.43 5.09 -16.37
C SER A 742 -3.67 4.57 -17.13
N TYR A 743 -4.89 4.89 -16.66
CA TYR A 743 -6.16 4.28 -17.09
C TYR A 743 -6.81 4.93 -18.34
N GLY A 744 -6.30 6.06 -18.83
CA GLY A 744 -6.96 6.80 -19.93
C GLY A 744 -8.27 7.47 -19.50
N ASP A 745 -9.05 7.92 -20.48
CA ASP A 745 -10.22 8.80 -20.30
C ASP A 745 -11.59 8.10 -20.26
N SER A 746 -11.66 6.76 -20.34
CA SER A 746 -12.93 6.03 -20.35
C SER A 746 -13.29 5.40 -18.99
N SER A 747 -14.51 5.66 -18.52
CA SER A 747 -15.00 5.45 -17.16
C SER A 747 -15.56 4.07 -16.82
N SER A 748 -15.33 3.01 -17.63
CA SER A 748 -15.98 1.71 -17.33
C SER A 748 -15.29 0.41 -17.74
N THR A 749 -14.15 0.38 -18.45
CA THR A 749 -13.53 -0.89 -18.90
C THR A 749 -12.02 -0.92 -18.82
N GLY A 750 -11.47 -0.54 -17.66
CA GLY A 750 -10.04 -0.46 -17.36
C GLY A 750 -9.10 -1.39 -18.03
N ASN A 751 -8.53 -0.89 -19.13
CA ASN A 751 -7.22 -1.34 -19.52
C ASN A 751 -6.18 -0.39 -18.92
N LEU A 752 -5.56 -0.84 -17.84
CA LEU A 752 -4.41 -0.19 -17.24
C LEU A 752 -3.24 -0.07 -18.23
N GLU A 753 -3.20 -0.82 -19.33
CA GLU A 753 -2.13 -0.84 -20.33
C GLU A 753 -2.08 0.41 -21.23
N ASN A 754 -3.11 1.26 -21.25
CA ASN A 754 -3.23 2.32 -22.25
C ASN A 754 -2.16 3.43 -22.12
N ILE A 755 -1.98 3.98 -20.91
CA ILE A 755 -0.94 4.99 -20.67
C ILE A 755 0.20 4.33 -19.89
N PRO A 756 1.42 4.21 -20.46
CA PRO A 756 2.57 3.59 -19.82
C PRO A 756 3.21 4.55 -18.80
N PHE A 757 2.45 4.93 -17.78
CA PHE A 757 2.94 5.71 -16.65
C PHE A 757 3.10 4.80 -15.44
N PHE A 758 4.33 4.76 -14.92
CA PHE A 758 4.71 4.01 -13.74
C PHE A 758 5.55 4.91 -12.82
N ILE A 759 5.40 4.73 -11.52
CA ILE A 759 6.19 5.48 -10.55
C ILE A 759 6.71 4.53 -9.48
N ASP A 760 7.97 4.68 -9.10
CA ASP A 760 8.55 3.89 -8.02
C ASP A 760 7.98 4.33 -6.65
N PRO A 761 7.88 3.41 -5.67
CA PRO A 761 7.26 3.74 -4.39
C PRO A 761 7.91 4.89 -3.62
N GLU A 762 9.22 5.09 -3.74
CA GLU A 762 9.92 6.15 -3.01
C GLU A 762 9.60 7.53 -3.59
N THR A 763 9.65 7.67 -4.91
CA THR A 763 9.21 8.90 -5.60
C THR A 763 7.73 9.16 -5.34
N ALA A 764 6.88 8.13 -5.37
CA ALA A 764 5.45 8.25 -5.08
C ALA A 764 5.18 8.73 -3.65
N LYS A 765 5.90 8.23 -2.64
CA LYS A 765 5.75 8.67 -1.25
C LYS A 765 6.14 10.13 -1.05
N GLU A 766 7.17 10.60 -1.76
CA GLU A 766 7.56 12.02 -1.70
C GLU A 766 6.54 12.93 -2.38
N ILE A 767 5.96 12.52 -3.51
CA ILE A 767 5.01 13.35 -4.27
C ILE A 767 3.59 13.27 -3.71
N PHE A 768 3.07 12.06 -3.42
CA PHE A 768 1.68 11.83 -2.99
C PHE A 768 1.51 11.81 -1.46
N GLY A 769 2.62 11.75 -0.72
CA GLY A 769 2.64 11.32 0.67
C GLY A 769 2.52 9.80 0.79
N ILE A 770 2.92 9.25 1.94
CA ILE A 770 2.89 7.80 2.22
C ILE A 770 1.51 7.22 1.90
N GLN A 771 0.48 7.88 2.42
CA GLN A 771 -0.88 7.39 2.34
C GLN A 771 -1.47 7.52 0.92
N GLY A 772 -1.05 8.52 0.14
CA GLY A 772 -1.40 8.63 -1.28
C GLY A 772 -0.70 7.58 -2.13
N ALA A 773 0.56 7.24 -1.84
CA ALA A 773 1.27 6.15 -2.51
C ALA A 773 0.59 4.79 -2.27
N CYS A 774 0.13 4.50 -1.05
CA CYS A 774 -0.60 3.25 -0.77
C CYS A 774 -1.91 3.12 -1.55
N ASP A 775 -2.58 4.24 -1.81
CA ASP A 775 -3.91 4.26 -2.40
C ASP A 775 -3.90 4.32 -3.93
N LEU A 776 -2.97 5.12 -4.48
CA LEU A 776 -2.96 5.44 -5.90
C LEU A 776 -2.10 4.47 -6.71
N LEU A 777 -1.17 3.73 -6.09
CA LEU A 777 -0.35 2.74 -6.78
C LEU A 777 -1.08 1.40 -6.93
N TYR A 778 -1.33 0.99 -8.18
CA TYR A 778 -1.97 -0.26 -8.49
C TYR A 778 -1.08 -1.46 -8.14
N GLY A 779 -1.56 -2.36 -7.28
CA GLY A 779 -0.86 -3.60 -6.92
C GLY A 779 0.26 -3.42 -5.89
N TYR A 780 0.48 -2.22 -5.38
CA TYR A 780 1.47 -1.95 -4.33
C TYR A 780 0.88 -2.24 -2.94
N ASN A 781 1.55 -3.10 -2.17
CA ASN A 781 1.17 -3.39 -0.78
C ASN A 781 2.00 -2.54 0.18
N CYS A 782 1.36 -1.61 0.87
CA CYS A 782 1.96 -0.91 2.00
C CYS A 782 1.93 -1.82 3.25
N SER A 783 3.04 -2.50 3.52
CA SER A 783 3.28 -3.22 4.78
C SER A 783 4.00 -2.35 5.81
#